data_AF-A0A199V4R7-F1
#
_entry.id   AF-A0A199V4R7-F1
#
_cell.length_a   1.000
_cell.length_b   1.000
_cell.length_c   1.000
_cell.angle_alpha   90.00
_cell.angle_beta   90.00
_cell.angle_gamma   90.00
#
_symmetry.space_group_name_H-M   'P 1'
#
loop_
_entity.id
_entity.type
_entity.pdbx_description
1 polymer ?
#
loop_
_entity_poly.entity_id
_entity_poly.type
_entity_poly.pdbx_seq_one_letter_code
_entity_poly.pdbx_strand_id
1 'polypeptide(L)'
;AAAIGEGKGKGKGKERVCVTGAGGFAASWVVKLLLNNGYTVHGTVRDPNDESKNAHLKKLENASENLQLFKADLLDYNSVASAIAGCKGVFHVASPLPASKAPNPEEEILKPAVDGTLNVLKACAEAKVRRVVVVSSCAAVRANPNWPKGKIMDENCWSDKDYRRNTENWYALSKILAESAALDFGEKNGLDVVTVCPCWIMGPMLQSTVNASTSISANLLKGSSETIQNKALDIVDVRDVASALLLAYEKPEASGRCICVSHHIKTRDLIDMLKRMYPDYNYPKNIVEVDNDEETYSSEKLQKLGWKFRPLEETLRDSFECYKAAGDESKNAHLKKLENALENLQLFKADLLDYNSVASAIAGCEGVFHVASPVPASKVPNPEEEILKPAVNGTLNVLKACAEAKVRRVVVVSSCAAVRANPNWPKGKIMDENCWSDKDYCRNTENWYRLSKTLAESEALDFGEKNGLDVVTICPCLIIGPLLQSTVNASSSLLINLLKGASEMVENKVHHIVDVRDVASALLLVYEKPEASGRYLCVSHRIKTCDLIDMIKRMYPNYNYPTNIVEVDDDEVTISSEKLQKLGWKFRPLEETLRDSVEYYKAAERREGEEEGEKENMAMAAAAIGKGKGKERVCVTGAGGFAASWVVKLLLNNGYIVHGTVRDPSDESKNAHLKKLENASEKLQLFKADLLDYNSVASAIAGCEGVFHVASPVPPSKVPNPEEEVLKPAVNGTLNVLKACAEAKVRRVVVVSSCAAVGVIPNLPKGKILDENYWSDKDYCRKTENWYCLSKTLAESEALDYAEKNGLDVVTVCPSLIIGPLLQSTVNASSLVLLNLLKGALETIENKIRHVVDVRDVASALLLVYEKPEASGRYICAPHNIKISDLIDMLKRMYPNYNYPKNIVEVDYDEATYSSEKLQKLGWKFRPLEESLRDSVEYYKAAGLLE
;
A
#
# COMPACT_ATOMS: atom_id res chain seq x y z
N ALA A 1 32.01 -29.94 23.58
CA ALA A 1 33.13 -30.67 22.96
C ALA A 1 32.66 -32.08 22.60
N ALA A 2 33.05 -32.56 21.41
CA ALA A 2 32.74 -33.83 20.73
C ALA A 2 31.29 -33.99 20.20
N ALA A 3 31.01 -34.25 18.92
CA ALA A 3 31.85 -34.38 17.72
C ALA A 3 30.95 -34.15 16.48
N ILE A 4 31.34 -33.24 15.58
CA ILE A 4 30.97 -33.32 14.15
C ILE A 4 32.27 -33.06 13.40
N GLY A 5 32.75 -34.11 12.74
CA GLY A 5 34.06 -34.16 12.13
C GLY A 5 34.20 -33.20 10.96
N GLU A 6 35.37 -32.56 10.90
CA GLU A 6 35.93 -32.01 9.68
C GLU A 6 36.09 -33.14 8.65
N GLY A 7 35.34 -33.05 7.57
CA GLY A 7 35.52 -33.85 6.37
C GLY A 7 35.77 -32.94 5.18
N LYS A 8 36.95 -32.30 5.09
CA LYS A 8 37.44 -31.72 3.83
C LYS A 8 37.89 -32.84 2.89
N GLY A 9 36.92 -33.55 2.32
CA GLY A 9 37.12 -34.37 1.13
C GLY A 9 36.67 -33.59 -0.09
N LYS A 10 37.53 -33.41 -1.10
CA LYS A 10 37.10 -33.10 -2.47
C LYS A 10 36.29 -34.28 -3.01
N GLY A 11 35.03 -34.40 -2.59
CA GLY A 11 34.10 -35.44 -3.00
C GLY A 11 33.35 -35.03 -4.27
N LYS A 12 33.18 -35.96 -5.21
CA LYS A 12 32.24 -35.83 -6.35
C LYS A 12 30.91 -35.24 -5.83
N GLY A 13 30.44 -34.14 -6.41
CA GLY A 13 29.17 -33.51 -6.01
C GLY A 13 28.02 -34.52 -5.97
N LYS A 14 27.07 -34.34 -5.04
CA LYS A 14 25.85 -35.16 -4.95
C LYS A 14 25.00 -34.98 -6.22
N GLU A 15 23.94 -35.77 -6.33
CA GLU A 15 23.02 -35.74 -7.47
C GLU A 15 22.39 -34.35 -7.67
N ARG A 16 21.93 -34.09 -8.90
CA ARG A 16 21.24 -32.85 -9.25
C ARG A 16 19.77 -32.93 -8.85
N VAL A 17 19.23 -31.90 -8.23
CA VAL A 17 17.82 -31.83 -7.82
C VAL A 17 17.17 -30.53 -8.26
N CYS A 18 15.85 -30.54 -8.47
CA CYS A 18 15.08 -29.34 -8.78
C CYS A 18 14.29 -28.87 -7.55
N VAL A 19 14.25 -27.57 -7.29
CA VAL A 19 13.41 -26.94 -6.26
C VAL A 19 12.47 -25.96 -6.95
N THR A 20 11.17 -26.21 -6.89
CA THR A 20 10.20 -25.31 -7.52
C THR A 20 9.95 -24.09 -6.65
N GLY A 21 9.87 -22.89 -7.27
CA GLY A 21 9.61 -21.65 -6.55
C GLY A 21 10.74 -21.24 -5.62
N ALA A 22 11.99 -21.42 -6.07
CA ALA A 22 13.22 -21.31 -5.29
C ALA A 22 13.37 -19.98 -4.53
N GLY A 23 12.84 -18.87 -5.06
CA GLY A 23 12.88 -17.55 -4.41
C GLY A 23 11.87 -17.36 -3.26
N GLY A 24 11.02 -18.35 -3.00
CA GLY A 24 10.05 -18.33 -1.90
C GLY A 24 10.68 -18.62 -0.53
N PHE A 25 9.94 -18.33 0.53
CA PHE A 25 10.42 -18.41 1.91
C PHE A 25 10.94 -19.81 2.31
N ALA A 26 10.11 -20.85 2.25
CA ALA A 26 10.56 -22.21 2.56
C ALA A 26 11.54 -22.75 1.51
N ALA A 27 11.31 -22.44 0.23
CA ALA A 27 12.11 -22.95 -0.87
C ALA A 27 13.56 -22.46 -0.83
N SER A 28 13.80 -21.18 -0.50
CA SER A 28 15.15 -20.62 -0.42
C SER A 28 15.99 -21.28 0.69
N TRP A 29 15.37 -21.68 1.80
CA TRP A 29 16.03 -22.48 2.84
C TRP A 29 16.31 -23.92 2.40
N VAL A 30 15.42 -24.53 1.61
CA VAL A 30 15.69 -25.83 0.97
C VAL A 30 16.88 -25.73 0.02
N VAL A 31 16.92 -24.71 -0.84
CA VAL A 31 18.06 -24.45 -1.73
C VAL A 31 19.35 -24.29 -0.93
N LYS A 32 19.35 -23.44 0.10
CA LYS A 32 20.52 -23.23 0.98
C LYS A 32 21.00 -24.53 1.61
N LEU A 33 20.08 -25.34 2.16
CA LEU A 33 20.42 -26.60 2.81
C LEU A 33 21.00 -27.60 1.79
N LEU A 34 20.41 -27.71 0.60
CA LEU A 34 20.89 -28.60 -0.46
C LEU A 34 22.30 -28.22 -0.94
N LEU A 35 22.55 -26.93 -1.20
CA LEU A 35 23.87 -26.42 -1.59
C LEU A 35 24.92 -26.74 -0.51
N ASN A 36 24.58 -26.52 0.77
CA ASN A 36 25.47 -26.84 1.90
C ASN A 36 25.73 -28.34 2.07
N ASN A 37 24.84 -29.20 1.55
CA ASN A 37 25.01 -30.65 1.55
C ASN A 37 25.62 -31.18 0.24
N GLY A 38 26.13 -30.30 -0.63
CA GLY A 38 26.87 -30.65 -1.84
C GLY A 38 26.01 -31.06 -3.03
N TYR A 39 24.71 -30.75 -3.04
CA TYR A 39 23.82 -30.96 -4.19
C TYR A 39 23.98 -29.86 -5.24
N THR A 40 23.85 -30.21 -6.52
CA THR A 40 23.59 -29.24 -7.58
C THR A 40 22.08 -28.97 -7.66
N VAL A 41 21.68 -27.71 -7.57
CA VAL A 41 20.29 -27.27 -7.49
C VAL A 41 19.86 -26.54 -8.76
N HIS A 42 18.81 -27.04 -9.40
CA HIS A 42 18.01 -26.30 -10.36
C HIS A 42 16.87 -25.60 -9.62
N GLY A 43 16.93 -24.27 -9.49
CA GLY A 43 15.88 -23.49 -8.82
C GLY A 43 14.92 -22.87 -9.84
N THR A 44 13.63 -23.14 -9.74
CA THR A 44 12.65 -22.46 -10.64
C THR A 44 12.17 -21.15 -10.05
N VAL A 45 12.13 -20.11 -10.88
CA VAL A 45 11.60 -18.78 -10.56
C VAL A 45 10.88 -18.22 -11.79
N ARG A 46 9.92 -17.30 -11.60
CA ARG A 46 9.17 -16.72 -12.72
C ARG A 46 10.02 -15.85 -13.65
N ASP A 47 11.02 -15.17 -13.08
CA ASP A 47 12.02 -14.42 -13.82
C ASP A 47 13.38 -14.52 -13.12
N PRO A 48 14.36 -15.25 -13.66
CA PRO A 48 15.70 -15.38 -13.10
C PRO A 48 16.49 -14.08 -12.99
N ASN A 49 16.12 -13.06 -13.77
CA ASN A 49 16.80 -11.77 -13.82
C ASN A 49 16.21 -10.72 -12.86
N ASP A 50 15.10 -11.04 -12.19
CA ASP A 50 14.52 -10.17 -11.16
C ASP A 50 15.40 -10.20 -9.90
N GLU A 51 16.43 -9.35 -9.88
CA GLU A 51 17.37 -9.19 -8.76
C GLU A 51 16.66 -8.78 -7.47
N SER A 52 15.55 -8.04 -7.56
CA SER A 52 14.79 -7.63 -6.38
C SER A 52 14.22 -8.82 -5.59
N LYS A 53 13.91 -9.92 -6.29
CA LYS A 53 13.37 -11.15 -5.70
C LYS A 53 14.44 -12.23 -5.50
N ASN A 54 15.40 -12.38 -6.41
CA ASN A 54 16.27 -13.56 -6.46
C ASN A 54 17.72 -13.31 -6.02
N ALA A 55 18.14 -12.06 -5.78
CA ALA A 55 19.52 -11.75 -5.42
C ALA A 55 20.02 -12.54 -4.18
N HIS A 56 19.12 -12.83 -3.23
CA HIS A 56 19.46 -13.58 -2.03
C HIS A 56 19.93 -15.02 -2.32
N LEU A 57 19.42 -15.66 -3.38
CA LEU A 57 19.82 -17.01 -3.76
C LEU A 57 21.24 -17.06 -4.32
N LYS A 58 21.61 -16.05 -5.11
CA LYS A 58 22.96 -15.94 -5.70
C LYS A 58 24.04 -15.67 -4.65
N LYS A 59 23.66 -15.13 -3.49
CA LYS A 59 24.53 -14.85 -2.34
C LYS A 59 24.71 -16.05 -1.41
N LEU A 60 24.03 -17.17 -1.65
CA LEU A 60 24.18 -18.36 -0.82
C LEU A 60 25.56 -19.00 -1.03
N GLU A 61 26.06 -19.62 0.03
CA GLU A 61 27.31 -20.39 -0.04
C GLU A 61 27.17 -21.51 -1.09
N ASN A 62 28.21 -21.69 -1.90
CA ASN A 62 28.26 -22.63 -3.03
C ASN A 62 27.27 -22.37 -4.18
N ALA A 63 26.51 -21.26 -4.17
CA ALA A 63 25.54 -20.97 -5.23
C ALA A 63 26.20 -20.72 -6.60
N SER A 64 27.34 -20.05 -6.66
CA SER A 64 28.04 -19.75 -7.92
C SER A 64 28.46 -21.01 -8.68
N GLU A 65 28.69 -22.11 -7.98
CA GLU A 65 29.13 -23.39 -8.57
C GLU A 65 27.96 -24.36 -8.76
N ASN A 66 26.99 -24.36 -7.83
CA ASN A 66 26.01 -25.44 -7.71
C ASN A 66 24.55 -24.98 -7.85
N LEU A 67 24.26 -23.69 -8.03
CA LEU A 67 22.90 -23.19 -8.26
C LEU A 67 22.72 -22.70 -9.70
N GLN A 68 21.69 -23.21 -10.39
CA GLN A 68 21.22 -22.68 -11.65
C GLN A 68 19.75 -22.28 -11.53
N LEU A 69 19.43 -21.04 -11.88
CA LEU A 69 18.05 -20.55 -11.89
C LEU A 69 17.41 -20.73 -13.26
N PHE A 70 16.20 -21.28 -13.29
CA PHE A 70 15.41 -21.51 -14.48
C PHE A 70 14.15 -20.65 -14.46
N LYS A 71 13.85 -20.01 -15.59
CA LYS A 71 12.56 -19.37 -15.82
C LYS A 71 11.51 -20.47 -15.94
N ALA A 72 10.56 -20.52 -15.02
CA ALA A 72 9.49 -21.52 -15.07
C ALA A 72 8.18 -21.01 -14.47
N ASP A 73 7.09 -21.33 -15.16
CA ASP A 73 5.70 -21.22 -14.70
C ASP A 73 5.14 -22.62 -14.53
N LEU A 74 4.52 -22.92 -13.39
CA LEU A 74 3.94 -24.24 -13.12
C LEU A 74 2.85 -24.63 -14.14
N LEU A 75 2.19 -23.67 -14.76
CA LEU A 75 1.16 -23.91 -15.78
C LEU A 75 1.74 -24.08 -17.19
N ASP A 76 3.01 -23.72 -17.40
CA ASP A 76 3.74 -24.02 -18.63
C ASP A 76 4.60 -25.27 -18.45
N TYR A 77 4.07 -26.39 -18.94
CA TYR A 77 4.73 -27.70 -18.92
C TYR A 77 6.17 -27.67 -19.45
N ASN A 78 6.41 -26.98 -20.56
CA ASN A 78 7.73 -27.00 -21.20
C ASN A 78 8.78 -26.28 -20.35
N SER A 79 8.38 -25.19 -19.70
CA SER A 79 9.25 -24.46 -18.77
C SER A 79 9.63 -25.32 -17.56
N VAL A 80 8.66 -26.05 -17.01
CA VAL A 80 8.85 -26.98 -15.87
C VAL A 80 9.72 -28.16 -16.26
N ALA A 81 9.43 -28.81 -17.40
CA ALA A 81 10.19 -29.93 -17.91
C ALA A 81 11.65 -29.56 -18.19
N SER A 82 11.88 -28.36 -18.75
CA SER A 82 13.23 -27.85 -18.99
C SER A 82 14.04 -27.69 -17.70
N ALA A 83 13.42 -27.21 -16.63
CA ALA A 83 14.08 -27.08 -15.33
C ALA A 83 14.35 -28.44 -14.66
N ILE A 84 13.45 -29.42 -14.84
CA ILE A 84 13.58 -30.77 -14.25
C ILE A 84 14.56 -31.65 -15.03
N ALA A 85 14.84 -31.35 -16.29
CA ALA A 85 15.72 -32.13 -17.14
C ALA A 85 17.07 -32.44 -16.47
N GLY A 86 17.39 -33.74 -16.36
CA GLY A 86 18.63 -34.23 -15.75
C GLY A 86 18.66 -34.21 -14.21
N CYS A 87 17.58 -33.81 -13.53
CA CYS A 87 17.46 -33.94 -12.09
C CYS A 87 17.12 -35.37 -11.67
N LYS A 88 17.61 -35.79 -10.50
CA LYS A 88 17.31 -37.08 -9.86
C LYS A 88 16.27 -36.98 -8.75
N GLY A 89 16.00 -35.77 -8.27
CA GLY A 89 14.99 -35.47 -7.27
C GLY A 89 14.31 -34.15 -7.54
N VAL A 90 13.06 -34.02 -7.10
CA VAL A 90 12.33 -32.75 -7.15
C VAL A 90 11.70 -32.44 -5.80
N PHE A 91 11.92 -31.21 -5.32
CA PHE A 91 11.23 -30.61 -4.19
C PHE A 91 10.17 -29.65 -4.74
N HIS A 92 8.92 -30.09 -4.75
CA HIS A 92 7.80 -29.28 -5.24
C HIS A 92 7.28 -28.40 -4.10
N VAL A 93 7.84 -27.19 -3.98
CA VAL A 93 7.49 -26.20 -2.94
C VAL A 93 6.54 -25.12 -3.47
N ALA A 94 6.66 -24.77 -4.76
CA ALA A 94 5.83 -23.77 -5.40
C ALA A 94 4.35 -24.15 -5.35
N SER A 95 3.51 -23.18 -4.99
CA SER A 95 2.06 -23.32 -5.01
C SER A 95 1.47 -22.02 -5.55
N PRO A 96 0.64 -22.06 -6.60
CA PRO A 96 -0.02 -20.88 -7.11
C PRO A 96 -1.07 -20.46 -6.08
N LEU A 97 -0.83 -19.34 -5.40
CA LEU A 97 -1.81 -18.66 -4.59
C LEU A 97 -1.90 -17.21 -5.07
N PRO A 98 -3.06 -16.74 -5.53
CA PRO A 98 -3.23 -15.34 -5.89
C PRO A 98 -3.10 -14.46 -4.64
N ALA A 99 -2.51 -13.26 -4.79
CA ALA A 99 -2.31 -12.31 -3.70
C ALA A 99 -3.61 -11.58 -3.29
N SER A 100 -4.69 -11.77 -4.03
CA SER A 100 -6.02 -11.20 -3.82
C SER A 100 -7.10 -12.29 -3.82
N LYS A 101 -8.30 -11.98 -3.31
CA LYS A 101 -9.46 -12.90 -3.44
C LYS A 101 -9.71 -13.19 -4.92
N ALA A 102 -9.66 -14.46 -5.30
CA ALA A 102 -10.00 -14.93 -6.63
C ALA A 102 -11.52 -14.81 -6.86
N PRO A 103 -11.98 -14.07 -7.89
CA PRO A 103 -13.39 -14.04 -8.31
C PRO A 103 -13.93 -15.42 -8.67
N ASN A 104 -13.10 -16.29 -9.26
CA ASN A 104 -13.42 -17.70 -9.48
C ASN A 104 -12.35 -18.60 -8.83
N PRO A 105 -12.53 -18.96 -7.55
CA PRO A 105 -11.57 -19.80 -6.83
C PRO A 105 -11.31 -21.15 -7.50
N GLU A 106 -12.29 -21.69 -8.24
CA GLU A 106 -12.16 -22.97 -8.94
C GLU A 106 -11.10 -22.87 -10.04
N GLU A 107 -11.19 -21.86 -10.90
CA GLU A 107 -10.27 -21.67 -12.05
C GLU A 107 -8.97 -20.96 -11.68
N GLU A 108 -8.94 -20.16 -10.60
CA GLU A 108 -7.78 -19.31 -10.26
C GLU A 108 -6.97 -19.84 -9.07
N ILE A 109 -7.53 -20.73 -8.24
CA ILE A 109 -6.84 -21.29 -7.07
C ILE A 109 -6.80 -22.82 -7.14
N LEU A 110 -7.94 -23.49 -7.27
CA LEU A 110 -8.01 -24.94 -7.18
C LEU A 110 -7.35 -25.60 -8.39
N LYS A 111 -7.79 -25.25 -9.60
CA LYS A 111 -7.29 -25.82 -10.84
C LYS A 111 -5.80 -25.53 -11.06
N PRO A 112 -5.29 -24.29 -10.91
CA PRO A 112 -3.86 -24.03 -11.03
C PRO A 112 -3.01 -24.80 -10.02
N ALA A 113 -3.49 -24.98 -8.79
CA ALA A 113 -2.76 -25.75 -7.78
C ALA A 113 -2.66 -27.24 -8.15
N VAL A 114 -3.74 -27.83 -8.66
CA VAL A 114 -3.75 -29.22 -9.12
C VAL A 114 -2.94 -29.37 -10.41
N ASP A 115 -3.23 -28.57 -11.44
CA ASP A 115 -2.59 -28.65 -12.76
C ASP A 115 -1.10 -28.36 -12.67
N GLY A 116 -0.69 -27.36 -11.87
CA GLY A 116 0.71 -27.07 -11.64
C GLY A 116 1.46 -28.21 -10.94
N THR A 117 0.81 -28.89 -9.99
CA THR A 117 1.37 -30.08 -9.32
C THR A 117 1.50 -31.24 -10.30
N LEU A 118 0.46 -31.51 -11.10
CA LEU A 118 0.45 -32.58 -12.09
C LEU A 118 1.46 -32.34 -13.22
N ASN A 119 1.67 -31.10 -13.66
CA ASN A 119 2.70 -30.75 -14.64
C ASN A 119 4.10 -31.10 -14.12
N VAL A 120 4.40 -30.78 -12.86
CA VAL A 120 5.67 -31.15 -12.24
C VAL A 120 5.83 -32.66 -12.16
N LEU A 121 4.80 -33.39 -11.72
CA LEU A 121 4.86 -34.84 -11.59
C LEU A 121 4.98 -35.56 -12.94
N LYS A 122 4.28 -35.07 -13.97
CA LYS A 122 4.40 -35.55 -15.34
C LYS A 122 5.82 -35.36 -15.88
N ALA A 123 6.39 -34.17 -15.71
CA ALA A 123 7.77 -33.90 -16.09
C ALA A 123 8.77 -34.76 -15.31
N CYS A 124 8.51 -35.03 -14.02
CA CYS A 124 9.32 -35.94 -13.21
C CYS A 124 9.28 -37.38 -13.72
N ALA A 125 8.09 -37.90 -14.07
CA ALA A 125 7.93 -39.24 -14.61
C ALA A 125 8.65 -39.40 -15.96
N GLU A 126 8.48 -38.42 -16.86
CA GLU A 126 9.17 -38.41 -18.17
C GLU A 126 10.69 -38.31 -18.01
N ALA A 127 11.17 -37.49 -17.07
CA ALA A 127 12.60 -37.36 -16.76
C ALA A 127 13.17 -38.52 -15.91
N LYS A 128 12.34 -39.49 -15.51
CA LYS A 128 12.70 -40.62 -14.65
C LYS A 128 13.36 -40.17 -13.34
N VAL A 129 12.79 -39.15 -12.72
CA VAL A 129 13.15 -38.68 -11.38
C VAL A 129 12.94 -39.81 -10.37
N ARG A 130 13.88 -39.98 -9.43
CA ARG A 130 13.83 -41.07 -8.44
C ARG A 130 12.74 -40.86 -7.40
N ARG A 131 12.55 -39.62 -6.94
CA ARG A 131 11.59 -39.25 -5.92
C ARG A 131 11.18 -37.79 -6.03
N VAL A 132 9.90 -37.52 -5.77
CA VAL A 132 9.34 -36.16 -5.65
C VAL A 132 8.86 -35.94 -4.21
N VAL A 133 9.36 -34.89 -3.57
CA VAL A 133 8.87 -34.43 -2.26
C VAL A 133 7.97 -33.23 -2.47
N VAL A 134 6.68 -33.36 -2.15
CA VAL A 134 5.66 -32.33 -2.37
C VAL A 134 5.35 -31.61 -1.06
N VAL A 135 5.36 -30.28 -1.06
CA VAL A 135 4.98 -29.46 0.10
C VAL A 135 3.48 -29.16 0.09
N SER A 136 2.75 -29.90 0.92
CA SER A 136 1.34 -29.67 1.23
C SER A 136 1.21 -28.66 2.40
N SER A 137 0.26 -28.85 3.30
CA SER A 137 -0.02 -27.98 4.44
C SER A 137 -0.86 -28.73 5.48
N CYS A 138 -0.68 -28.43 6.77
CA CYS A 138 -1.61 -28.89 7.82
C CYS A 138 -3.08 -28.49 7.55
N ALA A 139 -3.32 -27.50 6.68
CA ALA A 139 -4.65 -27.15 6.20
C ALA A 139 -5.39 -28.33 5.51
N ALA A 140 -4.63 -29.28 4.94
CA ALA A 140 -5.16 -30.51 4.34
C ALA A 140 -5.44 -31.64 5.35
N VAL A 141 -5.09 -31.44 6.63
CA VAL A 141 -5.28 -32.40 7.73
C VAL A 141 -6.39 -31.96 8.69
N ARG A 142 -6.42 -30.65 9.02
CA ARG A 142 -7.05 -30.13 10.24
C ARG A 142 -8.59 -30.13 10.31
N ALA A 143 -9.31 -29.73 9.26
CA ALA A 143 -10.74 -29.42 9.44
C ALA A 143 -11.64 -30.54 8.94
N ASN A 144 -12.05 -31.38 9.88
CA ASN A 144 -13.11 -32.35 9.69
C ASN A 144 -14.13 -32.19 10.83
N PRO A 145 -15.35 -31.68 10.54
CA PRO A 145 -16.36 -31.45 11.57
C PRO A 145 -16.83 -32.73 12.27
N ASN A 146 -16.55 -33.89 11.69
CA ASN A 146 -16.89 -35.20 12.24
C ASN A 146 -15.72 -35.83 13.02
N TRP A 147 -14.59 -35.13 13.20
CA TRP A 147 -13.45 -35.69 13.91
C TRP A 147 -13.71 -35.80 15.42
N PRO A 148 -13.34 -36.93 16.07
CA PRO A 148 -13.52 -37.07 17.51
C PRO A 148 -12.68 -36.06 18.29
N LYS A 149 -13.31 -35.35 19.22
CA LYS A 149 -12.64 -34.40 20.12
C LYS A 149 -11.50 -35.07 20.90
N GLY A 150 -10.37 -34.38 21.04
CA GLY A 150 -9.22 -34.81 21.83
C GLY A 150 -8.37 -35.94 21.23
N LYS A 151 -8.65 -36.37 19.98
CA LYS A 151 -7.78 -37.33 19.28
C LYS A 151 -6.66 -36.64 18.52
N ILE A 152 -5.46 -37.19 18.66
CA ILE A 152 -4.27 -36.78 17.91
C ILE A 152 -4.49 -37.06 16.42
N MET A 153 -4.20 -36.06 15.59
CA MET A 153 -4.21 -36.14 14.13
C MET A 153 -2.88 -36.70 13.64
N ASP A 154 -2.93 -37.82 12.93
CA ASP A 154 -1.79 -38.46 12.27
C ASP A 154 -1.86 -38.30 10.74
N GLU A 155 -0.93 -38.92 10.02
CA GLU A 155 -0.83 -38.84 8.56
C GLU A 155 -2.02 -39.44 7.79
N ASN A 156 -2.90 -40.19 8.46
CA ASN A 156 -4.12 -40.75 7.87
C ASN A 156 -5.28 -39.75 7.87
N CYS A 157 -5.15 -38.63 8.56
CA CYS A 157 -6.20 -37.65 8.75
C CYS A 157 -6.31 -36.68 7.57
N TRP A 158 -7.52 -36.46 7.07
CA TRP A 158 -7.81 -35.52 5.98
C TRP A 158 -8.85 -34.49 6.40
N SER A 159 -8.61 -33.24 6.01
CA SER A 159 -9.64 -32.20 6.02
C SER A 159 -10.78 -32.56 5.07
N ASP A 160 -12.00 -32.23 5.48
CA ASP A 160 -13.21 -32.47 4.72
C ASP A 160 -13.37 -31.46 3.56
N LYS A 161 -13.45 -31.97 2.33
CA LYS A 161 -13.50 -31.15 1.11
C LYS A 161 -14.76 -30.29 1.05
N ASP A 162 -15.90 -30.84 1.43
CA ASP A 162 -17.20 -30.17 1.35
C ASP A 162 -17.30 -29.09 2.42
N TYR A 163 -16.83 -29.37 3.63
CA TYR A 163 -16.71 -28.40 4.70
C TYR A 163 -15.80 -27.22 4.30
N ARG A 164 -14.65 -27.49 3.68
CA ARG A 164 -13.75 -26.43 3.19
C ARG A 164 -14.36 -25.62 2.06
N ARG A 165 -15.09 -26.26 1.15
CA ARG A 165 -15.84 -25.60 0.07
C ARG A 165 -16.95 -24.70 0.64
N ASN A 166 -17.74 -25.22 1.57
CA ASN A 166 -18.85 -24.50 2.21
C ASN A 166 -18.39 -23.36 3.11
N THR A 167 -17.20 -23.46 3.71
CA THR A 167 -16.58 -22.38 4.51
C THR A 167 -15.72 -21.43 3.67
N GLU A 168 -15.73 -21.56 2.34
CA GLU A 168 -14.95 -20.77 1.38
C GLU A 168 -13.44 -20.71 1.69
N ASN A 169 -12.89 -21.74 2.33
CA ASN A 169 -11.46 -21.81 2.61
C ASN A 169 -10.73 -22.44 1.41
N TRP A 170 -10.64 -21.67 0.34
CA TRP A 170 -10.12 -22.10 -0.96
C TRP A 170 -8.64 -22.52 -0.93
N TYR A 171 -7.83 -21.92 -0.04
CA TYR A 171 -6.45 -22.36 0.16
C TYR A 171 -6.37 -23.77 0.77
N ALA A 172 -7.15 -24.04 1.81
CA ALA A 172 -7.18 -25.36 2.40
C ALA A 172 -7.70 -26.40 1.38
N LEU A 173 -8.75 -26.04 0.64
CA LEU A 173 -9.29 -26.91 -0.41
C LEU A 173 -8.27 -27.19 -1.52
N SER A 174 -7.53 -26.18 -2.00
CA SER A 174 -6.52 -26.36 -3.04
C SER A 174 -5.38 -27.26 -2.57
N LYS A 175 -4.95 -27.14 -1.30
CA LYS A 175 -3.95 -28.04 -0.71
C LYS A 175 -4.44 -29.48 -0.59
N ILE A 176 -5.70 -29.71 -0.22
CA ILE A 176 -6.29 -31.06 -0.20
C ILE A 176 -6.29 -31.67 -1.61
N LEU A 177 -6.77 -30.91 -2.59
CA LEU A 177 -6.90 -31.40 -3.98
C LEU A 177 -5.55 -31.67 -4.63
N ALA A 178 -4.59 -30.76 -4.48
CA ALA A 178 -3.24 -30.92 -5.03
C ALA A 178 -2.48 -32.08 -4.36
N GLU A 179 -2.59 -32.23 -3.04
CA GLU A 179 -1.93 -33.34 -2.31
C GLU A 179 -2.51 -34.70 -2.71
N SER A 180 -3.85 -34.81 -2.76
CA SER A 180 -4.54 -36.03 -3.20
C SER A 180 -4.17 -36.38 -4.64
N ALA A 181 -4.17 -35.41 -5.56
CA ALA A 181 -3.80 -35.63 -6.95
C ALA A 181 -2.33 -36.07 -7.10
N ALA A 182 -1.44 -35.56 -6.25
CA ALA A 182 -0.03 -35.93 -6.26
C ALA A 182 0.21 -37.39 -5.86
N LEU A 183 -0.44 -37.83 -4.77
CA LEU A 183 -0.35 -39.21 -4.29
C LEU A 183 -0.96 -40.18 -5.31
N ASP A 184 -2.15 -39.85 -5.83
CA ASP A 184 -2.83 -40.66 -6.85
C ASP A 184 -2.00 -40.79 -8.13
N PHE A 185 -1.36 -39.70 -8.57
CA PHE A 185 -0.49 -39.72 -9.74
C PHE A 185 0.74 -40.60 -9.51
N GLY A 186 1.37 -40.49 -8.33
CA GLY A 186 2.52 -41.29 -7.94
C GLY A 186 2.22 -42.79 -7.99
N GLU A 187 1.11 -43.20 -7.37
CA GLU A 187 0.65 -44.59 -7.36
C GLU A 187 0.38 -45.11 -8.77
N LYS A 188 -0.36 -44.35 -9.59
CA LYS A 188 -0.75 -44.77 -10.96
C LYS A 188 0.42 -44.87 -11.93
N ASN A 189 1.46 -44.05 -11.75
CA ASN A 189 2.57 -43.96 -12.70
C ASN A 189 3.87 -44.58 -12.18
N GLY A 190 3.85 -45.21 -10.99
CA GLY A 190 5.05 -45.78 -10.36
C GLY A 190 6.11 -44.74 -10.01
N LEU A 191 5.71 -43.49 -9.78
CA LEU A 191 6.59 -42.41 -9.35
C LEU A 191 6.55 -42.32 -7.82
N ASP A 192 7.72 -42.38 -7.17
CA ASP A 192 7.81 -42.26 -5.71
C ASP A 192 7.52 -40.81 -5.27
N VAL A 193 6.36 -40.61 -4.66
CA VAL A 193 5.87 -39.31 -4.19
C VAL A 193 5.68 -39.35 -2.67
N VAL A 194 6.35 -38.42 -1.98
CA VAL A 194 6.20 -38.20 -0.54
C VAL A 194 5.68 -36.80 -0.31
N THR A 195 4.63 -36.64 0.51
CA THR A 195 4.08 -35.31 0.84
C THR A 195 4.48 -34.92 2.25
N VAL A 196 4.84 -33.65 2.46
CA VAL A 196 5.12 -33.08 3.78
C VAL A 196 4.13 -31.96 4.05
N CYS A 197 3.45 -32.01 5.19
CA CYS A 197 2.41 -31.08 5.62
C CYS A 197 2.92 -30.18 6.75
N PRO A 198 3.61 -29.06 6.45
CA PRO A 198 4.00 -28.10 7.47
C PRO A 198 2.79 -27.32 8.01
N CYS A 199 2.85 -26.96 9.30
CA CYS A 199 1.91 -26.03 9.92
C CYS A 199 2.42 -24.57 9.75
N TRP A 200 2.18 -23.66 10.69
CA TRP A 200 2.61 -22.27 10.54
C TRP A 200 4.13 -22.18 10.54
N ILE A 201 4.69 -21.89 9.36
CA ILE A 201 6.14 -21.77 9.18
C ILE A 201 6.61 -20.41 9.72
N MET A 202 7.47 -20.44 10.73
CA MET A 202 8.19 -19.29 11.28
C MET A 202 9.70 -19.44 11.02
N GLY A 203 10.47 -18.35 11.13
CA GLY A 203 11.92 -18.38 10.98
C GLY A 203 12.48 -17.17 10.23
N PRO A 204 13.81 -17.01 10.21
CA PRO A 204 14.47 -15.89 9.54
C PRO A 204 14.23 -15.90 8.01
N MET A 205 14.00 -14.73 7.42
CA MET A 205 13.84 -14.54 5.98
C MET A 205 15.19 -14.42 5.28
N LEU A 206 15.37 -15.16 4.17
CA LEU A 206 16.50 -14.94 3.25
C LEU A 206 16.12 -13.96 2.15
N GLN A 207 14.85 -13.96 1.74
CA GLN A 207 14.29 -13.06 0.75
C GLN A 207 13.93 -11.70 1.34
N SER A 208 13.94 -10.67 0.50
CA SER A 208 13.60 -9.27 0.83
C SER A 208 12.10 -9.03 1.04
N THR A 209 11.23 -9.97 0.63
CA THR A 209 9.78 -9.81 0.61
C THR A 209 9.06 -10.58 1.71
N VAL A 210 8.17 -9.89 2.42
CA VAL A 210 7.32 -10.45 3.47
C VAL A 210 6.22 -11.30 2.82
N ASN A 211 6.05 -12.54 3.26
CA ASN A 211 4.95 -13.44 2.87
C ASN A 211 3.84 -13.47 3.94
N ALA A 212 2.76 -14.23 3.69
CA ALA A 212 1.63 -14.33 4.61
C ALA A 212 2.03 -14.81 6.03
N SER A 213 2.87 -15.86 6.15
CA SER A 213 3.31 -16.41 7.43
C SER A 213 4.21 -15.44 8.22
N THR A 214 5.10 -14.74 7.53
CA THR A 214 5.96 -13.71 8.13
C THR A 214 5.18 -12.43 8.47
N SER A 215 4.11 -12.12 7.70
CA SER A 215 3.19 -11.01 7.98
C SER A 215 2.38 -11.26 9.25
N ILE A 216 1.81 -12.46 9.43
CA ILE A 216 1.12 -12.83 10.68
C ILE A 216 2.06 -12.69 11.88
N SER A 217 3.32 -13.13 11.71
CA SER A 217 4.35 -13.00 12.75
C SER A 217 4.62 -11.52 13.07
N ALA A 218 4.89 -10.69 12.05
CA ALA A 218 5.16 -9.27 12.23
C ALA A 218 3.98 -8.49 12.83
N ASN A 219 2.74 -8.85 12.51
CA ASN A 219 1.54 -8.23 13.05
C ASN A 219 1.37 -8.50 14.56
N LEU A 220 1.80 -9.68 15.03
CA LEU A 220 1.75 -10.03 16.45
C LEU A 220 2.63 -9.09 17.31
N LEU A 221 3.76 -8.60 16.77
CA LEU A 221 4.62 -7.61 17.45
C LEU A 221 4.11 -6.16 17.35
N LYS A 222 3.34 -5.85 16.31
CA LYS A 222 2.88 -4.47 16.06
C LYS A 222 1.62 -4.11 16.86
N GLY A 223 1.04 -5.05 17.60
CA GLY A 223 -0.18 -4.83 18.38
C GLY A 223 -1.36 -4.44 17.50
N SER A 224 -1.47 -5.04 16.31
CA SER A 224 -2.43 -4.64 15.27
C SER A 224 -3.92 -4.83 15.63
N SER A 225 -4.21 -5.45 16.78
CA SER A 225 -5.57 -5.57 17.32
C SER A 225 -5.56 -5.43 18.84
N GLU A 226 -6.51 -4.67 19.39
CA GLU A 226 -6.67 -4.58 20.85
C GLU A 226 -7.12 -5.92 21.47
N THR A 227 -7.80 -6.75 20.69
CA THR A 227 -8.38 -8.02 21.12
C THR A 227 -7.91 -9.18 20.24
N ILE A 228 -7.59 -10.33 20.84
CA ILE A 228 -7.20 -11.57 20.13
C ILE A 228 -7.79 -12.81 20.81
N GLN A 229 -8.11 -13.86 20.05
CA GLN A 229 -8.65 -15.12 20.58
C GLN A 229 -7.52 -16.04 21.06
N ASN A 230 -7.72 -16.70 22.20
CA ASN A 230 -6.78 -17.67 22.77
C ASN A 230 -6.88 -19.05 22.10
N LYS A 231 -6.35 -19.18 20.88
CA LYS A 231 -6.38 -20.43 20.11
C LYS A 231 -5.09 -21.22 20.27
N ALA A 232 -5.15 -22.53 20.06
CA ALA A 232 -3.96 -23.36 19.86
C ALA A 232 -3.31 -23.01 18.51
N LEU A 233 -1.99 -22.87 18.52
CA LEU A 233 -1.13 -22.52 17.40
C LEU A 233 -0.07 -23.61 17.22
N ASP A 234 0.11 -24.06 15.98
CA ASP A 234 1.03 -25.11 15.60
C ASP A 234 2.13 -24.53 14.73
N ILE A 235 3.37 -24.58 15.23
CA ILE A 235 4.51 -23.83 14.68
C ILE A 235 5.60 -24.79 14.22
N VAL A 236 6.26 -24.44 13.12
CA VAL A 236 7.48 -25.10 12.64
C VAL A 236 8.49 -24.09 12.12
N ASP A 237 9.77 -24.26 12.48
CA ASP A 237 10.85 -23.42 11.94
C ASP A 237 11.10 -23.75 10.46
N VAL A 238 11.31 -22.74 9.62
CA VAL A 238 11.58 -22.86 8.18
C VAL A 238 12.82 -23.72 7.89
N ARG A 239 13.83 -23.69 8.77
CA ARG A 239 15.04 -24.52 8.70
C ARG A 239 14.72 -25.97 9.05
N ASP A 240 13.78 -26.19 9.96
CA ASP A 240 13.30 -27.52 10.32
C ASP A 240 12.42 -28.11 9.21
N VAL A 241 11.62 -27.29 8.53
CA VAL A 241 10.89 -27.67 7.30
C VAL A 241 11.89 -28.10 6.20
N ALA A 242 12.92 -27.31 5.93
CA ALA A 242 13.94 -27.67 4.95
C ALA A 242 14.62 -29.01 5.29
N SER A 243 14.92 -29.23 6.57
CA SER A 243 15.51 -30.48 7.07
C SER A 243 14.55 -31.68 6.92
N ALA A 244 13.26 -31.49 7.21
CA ALA A 244 12.23 -32.52 7.01
C ALA A 244 12.11 -32.92 5.54
N LEU A 245 12.10 -31.93 4.63
CA LEU A 245 12.01 -32.18 3.20
C LEU A 245 13.22 -32.96 2.69
N LEU A 246 14.44 -32.59 3.10
CA LEU A 246 15.65 -33.32 2.74
C LEU A 246 15.64 -34.76 3.28
N LEU A 247 15.19 -34.98 4.52
CA LEU A 247 15.05 -36.33 5.08
C LEU A 247 14.03 -37.16 4.31
N ALA A 248 12.87 -36.60 3.96
CA ALA A 248 11.87 -37.26 3.13
C ALA A 248 12.42 -37.65 1.75
N TYR A 249 13.35 -36.86 1.21
CA TYR A 249 14.03 -37.19 -0.04
C TYR A 249 15.09 -38.28 0.11
N GLU A 250 15.95 -38.19 1.13
CA GLU A 250 17.12 -39.08 1.27
C GLU A 250 16.77 -40.47 1.84
N LYS A 251 15.79 -40.57 2.73
CA LYS A 251 15.47 -41.80 3.47
C LYS A 251 14.55 -42.73 2.68
N PRO A 252 14.99 -43.92 2.22
CA PRO A 252 14.14 -44.84 1.47
C PRO A 252 12.84 -45.21 2.19
N GLU A 253 12.85 -45.21 3.53
CA GLU A 253 11.73 -45.53 4.41
C GLU A 253 10.62 -44.46 4.40
N ALA A 254 10.92 -43.25 3.93
CA ALA A 254 9.93 -42.19 3.79
C ALA A 254 8.94 -42.55 2.67
N SER A 255 7.63 -42.57 3.00
CA SER A 255 6.56 -42.92 2.07
C SER A 255 5.26 -42.19 2.43
N GLY A 256 4.40 -41.95 1.44
CA GLY A 256 3.09 -41.33 1.64
C GLY A 256 3.17 -39.93 2.24
N ARG A 257 2.30 -39.65 3.22
CA ARG A 257 2.20 -38.34 3.89
C ARG A 257 3.06 -38.28 5.14
N CYS A 258 3.55 -37.09 5.50
CA CYS A 258 4.28 -36.78 6.72
C CYS A 258 3.81 -35.43 7.28
N ILE A 259 3.42 -35.36 8.54
CA ILE A 259 3.06 -34.09 9.19
C ILE A 259 4.31 -33.44 9.80
N CYS A 260 4.46 -32.13 9.64
CA CYS A 260 5.66 -31.37 10.03
C CYS A 260 5.30 -30.24 11.00
N VAL A 261 5.28 -30.58 12.30
CA VAL A 261 5.01 -29.67 13.42
C VAL A 261 6.06 -29.85 14.50
N SER A 262 6.58 -28.74 15.02
CA SER A 262 7.60 -28.75 16.07
C SER A 262 7.06 -28.37 17.44
N HIS A 263 6.11 -27.42 17.49
CA HIS A 263 5.58 -26.90 18.75
C HIS A 263 4.07 -26.66 18.68
N HIS A 264 3.42 -26.91 19.82
CA HIS A 264 2.03 -26.58 20.10
C HIS A 264 2.00 -25.55 21.22
N ILE A 265 1.39 -24.39 21.00
CA ILE A 265 1.34 -23.29 21.98
C ILE A 265 0.02 -22.54 21.91
N LYS A 266 -0.53 -22.07 23.03
CA LYS A 266 -1.69 -21.16 23.02
C LYS A 266 -1.27 -19.75 22.66
N THR A 267 -2.15 -18.98 22.02
CA THR A 267 -1.89 -17.55 21.71
C THR A 267 -1.44 -16.77 22.95
N ARG A 268 -2.04 -17.03 24.12
CA ARG A 268 -1.67 -16.40 25.40
C ARG A 268 -0.22 -16.68 25.76
N ASP A 269 0.18 -17.96 25.78
CA ASP A 269 1.52 -18.37 26.17
C ASP A 269 2.58 -17.87 25.18
N LEU A 270 2.24 -17.82 23.89
CA LEU A 270 3.10 -17.24 22.87
C LEU A 270 3.30 -15.74 23.11
N ILE A 271 2.24 -14.99 23.40
CA ILE A 271 2.33 -13.55 23.71
C ILE A 271 3.15 -13.33 24.99
N ASP A 272 2.97 -14.14 26.02
CA ASP A 272 3.72 -14.00 27.27
C ASP A 272 5.21 -14.36 27.09
N MET A 273 5.53 -15.29 26.20
CA MET A 273 6.91 -15.55 25.77
C MET A 273 7.48 -14.34 25.02
N LEU A 274 6.73 -13.75 24.09
CA LEU A 274 7.16 -12.57 23.35
C LEU A 274 7.35 -11.34 24.24
N LYS A 275 6.45 -11.08 25.19
CA LYS A 275 6.58 -9.98 26.17
C LYS A 275 7.87 -10.10 26.99
N ARG A 276 8.27 -11.32 27.35
CA ARG A 276 9.54 -11.55 28.06
C ARG A 276 10.75 -11.30 27.17
N MET A 277 10.67 -11.63 25.89
CA MET A 277 11.77 -11.47 24.93
C MET A 277 11.89 -10.03 24.38
N TYR A 278 10.77 -9.33 24.22
CA TYR A 278 10.64 -8.06 23.51
C TYR A 278 9.67 -7.10 24.24
N PRO A 279 9.99 -6.66 25.47
CA PRO A 279 9.05 -5.92 26.33
C PRO A 279 8.60 -4.57 25.77
N ASP A 280 9.37 -3.96 24.87
CA ASP A 280 9.12 -2.63 24.31
C ASP A 280 8.09 -2.61 23.17
N TYR A 281 7.57 -3.77 22.77
CA TYR A 281 6.60 -3.89 21.68
C TYR A 281 5.14 -3.86 22.19
N ASN A 282 4.23 -3.42 21.32
CA ASN A 282 2.81 -3.39 21.64
C ASN A 282 2.18 -4.76 21.43
N TYR A 283 1.56 -5.32 22.46
CA TYR A 283 0.84 -6.58 22.42
C TYR A 283 -0.66 -6.38 22.59
N PRO A 284 -1.51 -7.28 22.05
CA PRO A 284 -2.95 -7.25 22.29
C PRO A 284 -3.27 -7.18 23.79
N LYS A 285 -4.17 -6.27 24.17
CA LYS A 285 -4.55 -6.03 25.57
C LYS A 285 -5.57 -7.05 26.08
N ASN A 286 -6.48 -7.48 25.20
CA ASN A 286 -7.59 -8.36 25.54
C ASN A 286 -7.41 -9.72 24.86
N ILE A 287 -7.12 -10.76 25.64
CA ILE A 287 -7.07 -12.14 25.15
C ILE A 287 -8.39 -12.82 25.55
N VAL A 288 -9.22 -13.12 24.56
CA VAL A 288 -10.55 -13.73 24.76
C VAL A 288 -10.39 -15.24 24.73
N GLU A 289 -10.80 -15.90 25.81
CA GLU A 289 -10.87 -17.37 25.84
C GLU A 289 -11.94 -17.85 24.86
N VAL A 290 -11.60 -18.88 24.09
CA VAL A 290 -12.51 -19.54 23.16
C VAL A 290 -12.52 -21.01 23.47
N ASP A 291 -13.72 -21.59 23.60
CA ASP A 291 -13.90 -23.04 23.62
C ASP A 291 -13.55 -23.57 22.23
N ASN A 292 -12.28 -23.93 22.05
CA ASN A 292 -11.78 -24.57 20.85
C ASN A 292 -11.20 -25.91 21.30
N ASP A 293 -11.82 -26.99 20.84
CA ASP A 293 -11.30 -28.33 21.06
C ASP A 293 -9.84 -28.41 20.57
N GLU A 294 -8.94 -28.90 21.40
CA GLU A 294 -7.50 -28.92 21.11
C GLU A 294 -7.17 -30.04 20.11
N GLU A 295 -7.22 -29.71 18.82
CA GLU A 295 -6.65 -30.54 17.76
C GLU A 295 -5.12 -30.56 17.92
N THR A 296 -4.55 -31.74 18.20
CA THR A 296 -3.10 -31.94 18.34
C THR A 296 -2.57 -32.79 17.19
N TYR A 297 -1.35 -32.52 16.72
CA TYR A 297 -0.74 -33.24 15.60
C TYR A 297 0.36 -34.20 16.06
N SER A 298 0.50 -35.33 15.39
CA SER A 298 1.69 -36.18 15.52
C SER A 298 2.68 -35.90 14.40
N SER A 299 3.95 -35.70 14.74
CA SER A 299 5.07 -35.70 13.78
C SER A 299 5.99 -36.92 13.99
N GLU A 300 5.48 -37.97 14.63
CA GLU A 300 6.26 -39.18 14.94
C GLU A 300 6.89 -39.83 13.71
N LYS A 301 6.20 -39.80 12.56
CA LYS A 301 6.71 -40.41 11.34
C LYS A 301 7.98 -39.71 10.86
N LEU A 302 8.03 -38.37 10.88
CA LEU A 302 9.25 -37.61 10.59
C LEU A 302 10.33 -37.86 11.64
N GLN A 303 9.98 -37.91 12.92
CA GLN A 303 10.93 -38.18 14.00
C GLN A 303 11.58 -39.57 13.86
N LYS A 304 10.81 -40.60 13.46
CA LYS A 304 11.32 -41.94 13.16
C LYS A 304 12.31 -41.96 11.98
N LEU A 305 12.20 -41.02 11.04
CA LEU A 305 13.18 -40.80 9.97
C LEU A 305 14.45 -40.07 10.45
N GLY A 306 14.48 -39.61 11.70
CA GLY A 306 15.58 -38.87 12.31
C GLY A 306 15.39 -37.36 12.32
N TRP A 307 14.19 -36.84 12.05
CA TRP A 307 13.91 -35.41 12.10
C TRP A 307 14.02 -34.88 13.53
N LYS A 308 14.77 -33.79 13.68
CA LYS A 308 14.93 -33.02 14.91
C LYS A 308 14.54 -31.58 14.60
N PHE A 309 13.98 -30.89 15.58
CA PHE A 309 13.56 -29.51 15.46
C PHE A 309 14.17 -28.65 16.57
N ARG A 310 14.26 -27.35 16.31
CA ARG A 310 14.85 -26.34 17.19
C ARG A 310 13.92 -25.98 18.35
N PRO A 311 14.43 -25.39 19.43
CA PRO A 311 13.56 -24.80 20.47
C PRO A 311 12.74 -23.62 19.95
N LEU A 312 11.51 -23.46 20.44
CA LEU A 312 10.61 -22.38 20.03
C LEU A 312 11.23 -20.98 20.25
N GLU A 313 11.90 -20.75 21.37
CA GLU A 313 12.53 -19.47 21.69
C GLU A 313 13.59 -19.06 20.65
N GLU A 314 14.34 -20.03 20.12
CA GLU A 314 15.31 -19.78 19.05
C GLU A 314 14.59 -19.36 17.75
N THR A 315 13.53 -20.09 17.39
CA THR A 315 12.69 -19.79 16.23
C THR A 315 12.09 -18.39 16.31
N LEU A 316 11.52 -18.02 17.46
CA LEU A 316 10.95 -16.69 17.68
C LEU A 316 12.04 -15.62 17.57
N ARG A 317 13.16 -15.79 18.28
CA ARG A 317 14.24 -14.80 18.30
C ARG A 317 14.72 -14.47 16.89
N ASP A 318 15.10 -15.49 16.14
CA ASP A 318 15.69 -15.32 14.80
C ASP A 318 14.67 -14.77 13.79
N SER A 319 13.39 -15.12 13.95
CA SER A 319 12.31 -14.56 13.12
C SER A 319 12.18 -13.05 13.31
N PHE A 320 12.05 -12.60 14.56
CA PHE A 320 11.68 -11.22 14.87
C PHE A 320 12.83 -10.24 14.64
N GLU A 321 14.06 -10.60 14.96
CA GLU A 321 15.23 -9.78 14.64
C GLU A 321 15.36 -9.57 13.13
N CYS A 322 15.09 -10.60 12.33
CA CYS A 322 15.06 -10.50 10.88
C CYS A 322 13.97 -9.54 10.37
N TYR A 323 12.75 -9.62 10.91
CA TYR A 323 11.65 -8.74 10.49
C TYR A 323 11.89 -7.27 10.86
N LYS A 324 12.54 -7.01 11.99
CA LYS A 324 12.90 -5.66 12.43
C LYS A 324 13.86 -5.00 11.45
N ALA A 325 14.84 -5.73 10.93
CA ALA A 325 15.82 -5.21 9.97
C ALA A 325 15.21 -4.84 8.61
N ALA A 326 14.20 -5.58 8.13
CA ALA A 326 13.60 -5.36 6.81
C ALA A 326 12.75 -4.08 6.68
N GLY A 327 12.29 -3.48 7.79
CA GLY A 327 11.43 -2.30 7.77
C GLY A 327 12.11 -0.96 7.43
N ASP A 328 13.44 -0.88 7.53
CA ASP A 328 14.20 0.39 7.44
C ASP A 328 14.68 0.75 6.02
N GLU A 329 14.60 -0.16 5.03
CA GLU A 329 15.26 0.03 3.71
C GLU A 329 14.55 1.01 2.74
N SER A 330 13.24 1.28 2.87
CA SER A 330 12.48 2.08 1.88
C SER A 330 12.74 3.60 1.95
N LYS A 331 13.04 4.14 3.13
CA LYS A 331 13.28 5.58 3.36
C LYS A 331 14.57 6.09 2.69
N ASN A 332 15.56 5.22 2.54
CA ASN A 332 16.93 5.58 2.12
C ASN A 332 17.23 5.22 0.65
N ALA A 333 16.23 4.77 -0.11
CA ALA A 333 16.42 4.30 -1.47
C ALA A 333 16.97 5.35 -2.44
N HIS A 334 16.68 6.64 -2.22
CA HIS A 334 17.19 7.74 -3.05
C HIS A 334 18.71 7.92 -2.96
N LEU A 335 19.31 7.62 -1.80
CA LEU A 335 20.76 7.75 -1.59
C LEU A 335 21.55 6.75 -2.43
N LYS A 336 21.04 5.53 -2.58
CA LYS A 336 21.66 4.49 -3.41
C LYS A 336 21.62 4.81 -4.92
N LYS A 337 20.82 5.80 -5.34
CA LYS A 337 20.70 6.24 -6.74
C LYS A 337 21.66 7.39 -7.08
N LEU A 338 22.37 7.95 -6.11
CA LEU A 338 23.34 9.01 -6.36
C LEU A 338 24.54 8.45 -7.14
N GLU A 339 25.13 9.31 -7.97
CA GLU A 339 26.33 8.95 -8.72
C GLU A 339 27.44 8.51 -7.78
N ASN A 340 28.08 7.38 -8.10
CA ASN A 340 29.14 6.75 -7.31
C ASN A 340 28.74 6.28 -5.89
N ALA A 341 27.43 6.23 -5.57
CA ALA A 341 26.98 5.79 -4.25
C ALA A 341 27.39 4.34 -3.92
N LEU A 342 27.39 3.43 -4.91
CA LEU A 342 27.77 2.03 -4.68
C LEU A 342 29.22 1.87 -4.22
N GLU A 343 30.09 2.80 -4.57
CA GLU A 343 31.53 2.76 -4.25
C GLU A 343 31.86 3.63 -3.03
N ASN A 344 31.17 4.76 -2.85
CA ASN A 344 31.53 5.80 -1.89
C ASN A 344 30.53 6.01 -0.76
N LEU A 345 29.37 5.34 -0.78
CA LEU A 345 28.33 5.48 0.25
C LEU A 345 28.12 4.17 1.02
N GLN A 346 28.37 4.25 2.32
CA GLN A 346 27.98 3.22 3.27
C GLN A 346 26.91 3.77 4.21
N LEU A 347 25.79 3.03 4.34
CA LEU A 347 24.70 3.40 5.23
C LEU A 347 24.81 2.65 6.54
N PHE A 348 24.85 3.39 7.64
CA PHE A 348 24.79 2.85 9.00
C PHE A 348 23.46 3.22 9.63
N LYS A 349 22.88 2.28 10.38
CA LYS A 349 21.78 2.60 11.28
C LYS A 349 22.36 3.16 12.56
N ALA A 350 22.09 4.44 12.82
CA ALA A 350 22.51 5.12 14.04
C ALA A 350 21.33 5.88 14.63
N ASP A 351 21.13 5.72 15.93
CA ASP A 351 20.23 6.54 16.75
C ASP A 351 21.11 7.48 17.59
N LEU A 352 20.86 8.78 17.49
CA LEU A 352 21.65 9.79 18.21
C LEU A 352 21.65 9.59 19.73
N LEU A 353 20.62 8.92 20.28
CA LEU A 353 20.53 8.62 21.71
C LEU A 353 21.21 7.30 22.08
N ASP A 354 21.51 6.42 21.12
CA ASP A 354 22.34 5.23 21.32
C ASP A 354 23.80 5.52 20.94
N TYR A 355 24.60 5.80 21.97
CA TYR A 355 26.02 6.09 21.84
C TYR A 355 26.79 5.07 21.00
N ASN A 356 26.53 3.77 21.18
CA ASN A 356 27.29 2.72 20.51
C ASN A 356 26.99 2.70 19.01
N SER A 357 25.75 2.96 18.63
CA SER A 357 25.34 3.06 17.23
C SER A 357 26.00 4.26 16.53
N VAL A 358 26.11 5.40 17.22
CA VAL A 358 26.77 6.61 16.73
C VAL A 358 28.28 6.41 16.62
N ALA A 359 28.90 5.86 17.67
CA ALA A 359 30.33 5.58 17.68
C ALA A 359 30.73 4.60 16.58
N SER A 360 29.92 3.57 16.32
CA SER A 360 30.15 2.61 15.24
C SER A 360 30.09 3.27 13.86
N ALA A 361 29.19 4.24 13.66
CA ALA A 361 29.07 4.97 12.40
C ALA A 361 30.20 5.98 12.17
N ILE A 362 30.81 6.52 13.25
CA ILE A 362 31.90 7.50 13.20
C ILE A 362 33.28 6.83 13.11
N ALA A 363 33.37 5.54 13.47
CA ALA A 363 34.63 4.81 13.46
C ALA A 363 35.32 4.86 12.08
N GLY A 364 36.54 5.40 12.05
CA GLY A 364 37.33 5.53 10.81
C GLY A 364 37.06 6.80 9.99
N CYS A 365 36.18 7.69 10.44
CA CYS A 365 35.94 8.97 9.76
C CYS A 365 37.01 10.01 10.11
N GLU A 366 37.49 10.76 9.11
CA GLU A 366 38.39 11.90 9.32
C GLU A 366 37.65 13.19 9.70
N GLY A 367 36.38 13.29 9.33
CA GLY A 367 35.52 14.44 9.55
C GLY A 367 34.07 14.02 9.77
N VAL A 368 33.32 14.80 10.54
CA VAL A 368 31.90 14.53 10.81
C VAL A 368 31.06 15.77 10.54
N PHE A 369 29.99 15.61 9.76
CA PHE A 369 28.97 16.63 9.53
C PHE A 369 27.70 16.25 10.31
N HIS A 370 27.47 16.92 11.45
CA HIS A 370 26.31 16.66 12.30
C HIS A 370 25.12 17.52 11.85
N VAL A 371 24.26 16.93 11.01
CA VAL A 371 23.07 17.59 10.43
C VAL A 371 21.77 17.19 11.14
N ALA A 372 21.80 16.11 11.93
CA ALA A 372 20.61 15.52 12.50
C ALA A 372 20.06 16.32 13.68
N SER A 373 18.75 16.56 13.68
CA SER A 373 18.05 17.30 14.74
C SER A 373 16.57 16.95 14.75
N PRO A 374 15.93 16.85 15.93
CA PRO A 374 14.48 16.73 16.01
C PRO A 374 13.80 18.01 15.51
N VAL A 375 12.81 17.86 14.63
CA VAL A 375 11.90 18.94 14.18
C VAL A 375 10.48 18.38 14.22
N PRO A 376 9.69 18.69 15.26
CA PRO A 376 8.34 18.17 15.37
C PRO A 376 7.42 18.85 14.34
N ALA A 377 6.54 18.07 13.72
CA ALA A 377 5.57 18.57 12.74
C ALA A 377 4.36 19.28 13.39
N SER A 378 4.15 19.10 14.69
CA SER A 378 3.04 19.65 15.48
C SER A 378 3.49 19.94 16.93
N LYS A 379 2.64 20.59 17.73
CA LYS A 379 2.91 20.77 19.17
C LYS A 379 3.06 19.40 19.84
N VAL A 380 4.17 19.20 20.54
CA VAL A 380 4.45 17.96 21.28
C VAL A 380 3.96 18.05 22.73
N PRO A 381 3.46 16.94 23.32
CA PRO A 381 3.00 16.92 24.71
C PRO A 381 4.12 17.16 25.72
N ASN A 382 5.34 16.66 25.46
CA ASN A 382 6.48 16.85 26.35
C ASN A 382 7.73 17.38 25.60
N PRO A 383 7.82 18.69 25.36
CA PRO A 383 8.92 19.31 24.63
C PRO A 383 10.31 19.05 25.22
N GLU A 384 10.39 18.88 26.54
CA GLU A 384 11.65 18.64 27.24
C GLU A 384 12.26 17.27 26.86
N GLU A 385 11.45 16.21 26.85
CA GLU A 385 11.87 14.85 26.48
C GLU A 385 11.94 14.64 24.97
N GLU A 386 11.07 15.30 24.19
CA GLU A 386 10.89 14.99 22.77
C GLU A 386 11.70 15.91 21.84
N ILE A 387 12.11 17.10 22.30
CA ILE A 387 12.84 18.08 21.48
C ILE A 387 14.18 18.45 22.10
N LEU A 388 14.19 18.85 23.37
CA LEU A 388 15.38 19.40 24.03
C LEU A 388 16.43 18.33 24.31
N LYS A 389 16.07 17.29 25.05
CA LYS A 389 17.00 16.19 25.38
C LYS A 389 17.55 15.51 24.13
N PRO A 390 16.76 15.16 23.10
CA PRO A 390 17.31 14.52 21.91
C PRO A 390 18.25 15.44 21.11
N ALA A 391 17.95 16.75 21.03
CA ALA A 391 18.82 17.70 20.35
C ALA A 391 20.18 17.87 21.07
N VAL A 392 20.16 18.03 22.40
CA VAL A 392 21.38 18.26 23.20
C VAL A 392 22.17 16.96 23.39
N ASN A 393 21.54 15.91 23.93
CA ASN A 393 22.22 14.64 24.22
C ASN A 393 22.69 13.96 22.93
N GLY A 394 21.89 14.04 21.85
CA GLY A 394 22.29 13.51 20.55
C GLY A 394 23.54 14.21 20.00
N THR A 395 23.61 15.54 20.14
CA THR A 395 24.79 16.31 19.74
C THR A 395 26.02 15.96 20.58
N LEU A 396 25.86 15.86 21.91
CA LEU A 396 26.94 15.46 22.81
C LEU A 396 27.45 14.04 22.54
N ASN A 397 26.56 13.09 22.23
CA ASN A 397 26.94 11.73 21.86
C ASN A 397 27.81 11.71 20.59
N VAL A 398 27.43 12.48 19.56
CA VAL A 398 28.22 12.62 18.33
C VAL A 398 29.60 13.21 18.63
N LEU A 399 29.66 14.29 19.41
CA LEU A 399 30.92 14.97 19.73
C LEU A 399 31.85 14.09 20.58
N LYS A 400 31.29 13.36 21.55
CA LYS A 400 32.05 12.40 22.35
C LYS A 400 32.63 11.29 21.50
N ALA A 401 31.82 10.70 20.61
CA ALA A 401 32.29 9.69 19.67
C ALA A 401 33.36 10.24 18.72
N CYS A 402 33.22 11.49 18.26
CA CYS A 402 34.24 12.16 17.43
C CYS A 402 35.56 12.36 18.18
N ALA A 403 35.52 12.79 19.44
CA ALA A 403 36.70 12.96 20.27
C ALA A 403 37.42 11.63 20.51
N GLU A 404 36.67 10.56 20.81
CA GLU A 404 37.22 9.21 21.00
C GLU A 404 37.82 8.65 19.70
N ALA A 405 37.16 8.88 18.56
CA ALA A 405 37.65 8.49 17.24
C ALA A 405 38.76 9.40 16.69
N LYS A 406 39.12 10.48 17.41
CA LYS A 406 40.12 11.49 17.01
C LYS A 406 39.80 12.10 15.64
N VAL A 407 38.52 12.37 15.40
CA VAL A 407 38.05 13.10 14.21
C VAL A 407 38.73 14.46 14.14
N ARG A 408 39.22 14.84 12.95
CA ARG A 408 39.99 16.08 12.77
C ARG A 408 39.15 17.32 13.02
N ARG A 409 37.92 17.34 12.50
CA ARG A 409 36.98 18.47 12.61
C ARG A 409 35.54 17.98 12.57
N VAL A 410 34.69 18.57 13.40
CA VAL A 410 33.25 18.36 13.39
C VAL A 410 32.55 19.64 12.95
N VAL A 411 31.72 19.54 11.91
CA VAL A 411 30.87 20.64 11.45
C VAL A 411 29.44 20.39 11.93
N VAL A 412 28.94 21.26 12.80
CA VAL A 412 27.60 21.14 13.41
C VAL A 412 26.62 22.09 12.73
N VAL A 413 25.48 21.56 12.28
CA VAL A 413 24.41 22.36 11.67
C VAL A 413 23.41 22.82 12.73
N SER A 414 23.57 24.08 13.15
CA SER A 414 22.63 24.79 14.03
C SER A 414 21.49 25.40 13.19
N SER A 415 21.03 26.59 13.54
CA SER A 415 20.03 27.36 12.81
C SER A 415 20.08 28.83 13.24
N CYS A 416 19.68 29.75 12.37
CA CYS A 416 19.40 31.15 12.78
C CYS A 416 18.36 31.25 13.92
N ALA A 417 17.60 30.19 14.20
CA ALA A 417 16.78 30.06 15.40
C ALA A 417 17.58 30.18 16.71
N ALA A 418 18.88 29.87 16.71
CA ALA A 418 19.80 30.04 17.84
C ALA A 418 20.35 31.47 17.99
N VAL A 419 19.98 32.38 17.08
CA VAL A 419 20.49 33.76 17.01
C VAL A 419 19.37 34.78 17.18
N ARG A 420 18.22 34.56 16.55
CA ARG A 420 17.21 35.62 16.31
C ARG A 420 16.27 35.91 17.47
N ALA A 421 16.10 35.01 18.43
CA ALA A 421 15.04 35.11 19.43
C ALA A 421 15.50 35.87 20.68
N ASN A 422 15.62 37.19 20.56
CA ASN A 422 16.00 38.08 21.66
C ASN A 422 15.05 39.28 21.71
N PRO A 423 14.16 39.38 22.73
CA PRO A 423 13.17 40.44 22.82
C PRO A 423 13.77 41.81 23.13
N ASN A 424 15.02 41.86 23.60
CA ASN A 424 15.72 43.07 23.99
C ASN A 424 16.72 43.54 22.90
N TRP A 425 16.68 42.96 21.70
CA TRP A 425 17.60 43.32 20.64
C TRP A 425 17.32 44.74 20.11
N PRO A 426 18.33 45.63 20.00
CA PRO A 426 18.09 46.98 19.51
C PRO A 426 17.61 47.01 18.06
N LYS A 427 16.52 47.75 17.78
CA LYS A 427 15.95 47.91 16.44
C LYS A 427 17.00 48.46 15.46
N GLY A 428 17.10 47.85 14.28
CA GLY A 428 18.06 48.24 13.22
C GLY A 428 19.50 47.77 13.40
N LYS A 429 19.84 47.06 14.50
CA LYS A 429 21.19 46.51 14.70
C LYS A 429 21.34 45.18 13.95
N ILE A 430 22.41 45.04 13.18
CA ILE A 430 22.76 43.80 12.46
C ILE A 430 23.19 42.74 13.46
N MET A 431 22.66 41.52 13.30
CA MET A 431 23.08 40.33 14.04
C MET A 431 24.23 39.64 13.31
N ASP A 432 25.27 39.28 14.06
CA ASP A 432 26.45 38.56 13.59
C ASP A 432 26.68 37.28 14.43
N GLU A 433 27.80 36.61 14.23
CA GLU A 433 28.14 35.35 14.90
C GLU A 433 28.24 35.45 16.44
N ASN A 434 28.29 36.66 17.01
CA ASN A 434 28.31 36.87 18.46
C ASN A 434 26.90 36.89 19.08
N CYS A 435 25.86 36.92 18.25
CA CYS A 435 24.47 37.01 18.70
C CYS A 435 23.91 35.63 19.08
N TRP A 436 23.12 35.61 20.16
CA TRP A 436 22.44 34.41 20.65
C TRP A 436 20.96 34.71 20.94
N SER A 437 20.12 33.71 20.69
CA SER A 437 18.75 33.67 21.18
C SER A 437 18.76 33.60 22.71
N ASP A 438 17.85 34.35 23.32
CA ASP A 438 17.67 34.38 24.77
C ASP A 438 16.97 33.08 25.23
N LYS A 439 17.68 32.31 26.06
CA LYS A 439 17.23 30.98 26.53
C LYS A 439 15.97 31.09 27.38
N ASP A 440 15.89 32.11 28.24
CA ASP A 440 14.76 32.28 29.15
C ASP A 440 13.53 32.79 28.42
N TYR A 441 13.70 33.71 27.48
CA TYR A 441 12.63 34.14 26.59
C TYR A 441 12.08 32.98 25.76
N CYS A 442 12.96 32.17 25.16
CA CYS A 442 12.53 31.01 24.38
C CYS A 442 11.78 29.99 25.24
N ARG A 443 12.22 29.76 26.47
CA ARG A 443 11.53 28.87 27.43
C ARG A 443 10.17 29.43 27.84
N ASN A 444 10.10 30.70 28.22
CA ASN A 444 8.88 31.35 28.70
C ASN A 444 7.82 31.53 27.61
N THR A 445 8.24 31.63 26.35
CA THR A 445 7.32 31.73 25.20
C THR A 445 7.06 30.39 24.51
N GLU A 446 7.48 29.28 25.12
CA GLU A 446 7.31 27.92 24.58
C GLU A 446 7.91 27.75 23.17
N ASN A 447 8.95 28.51 22.84
CA ASN A 447 9.67 28.46 21.58
C ASN A 447 10.72 27.34 21.58
N TRP A 448 10.25 26.10 21.78
CA TRP A 448 11.08 24.94 22.09
C TRP A 448 12.13 24.60 21.04
N TYR A 449 11.84 24.79 19.75
CA TYR A 449 12.81 24.58 18.67
C TYR A 449 13.97 25.60 18.71
N ARG A 450 13.67 26.86 19.02
CA ARG A 450 14.70 27.91 19.16
C ARG A 450 15.57 27.62 20.37
N LEU A 451 14.94 27.24 21.50
CA LEU A 451 15.67 26.86 22.71
C LEU A 451 16.58 25.64 22.47
N SER A 452 16.07 24.58 21.83
CA SER A 452 16.85 23.37 21.59
C SER A 452 18.05 23.61 20.68
N LYS A 453 17.88 24.38 19.59
CA LYS A 453 18.99 24.78 18.71
C LYS A 453 20.02 25.66 19.42
N THR A 454 19.58 26.59 20.26
CA THR A 454 20.47 27.44 21.06
C THR A 454 21.31 26.61 22.03
N LEU A 455 20.68 25.69 22.76
CA LEU A 455 21.36 24.83 23.72
C LEU A 455 22.32 23.85 23.05
N ALA A 456 21.87 23.13 22.02
CA ALA A 456 22.71 22.17 21.31
C ALA A 456 23.93 22.83 20.67
N GLU A 457 23.79 24.04 20.12
CA GLU A 457 24.93 24.78 19.56
C GLU A 457 25.90 25.25 20.65
N SER A 458 25.41 25.82 21.76
CA SER A 458 26.28 26.26 22.85
C SER A 458 27.04 25.10 23.47
N GLU A 459 26.37 23.97 23.71
CA GLU A 459 26.99 22.76 24.25
C GLU A 459 28.04 22.17 23.29
N ALA A 460 27.81 22.28 21.97
CA ALA A 460 28.77 21.78 20.99
C ALA A 460 30.09 22.56 20.99
N LEU A 461 30.02 23.89 21.05
CA LEU A 461 31.20 24.76 21.09
C LEU A 461 31.95 24.59 22.43
N ASP A 462 31.22 24.58 23.55
CA ASP A 462 31.78 24.35 24.88
C ASP A 462 32.48 23.00 24.97
N PHE A 463 31.87 21.94 24.42
CA PHE A 463 32.47 20.61 24.38
C PHE A 463 33.77 20.61 23.55
N GLY A 464 33.75 21.26 22.38
CA GLY A 464 34.92 21.39 21.51
C GLY A 464 36.10 22.04 22.23
N GLU A 465 35.86 23.19 22.86
CA GLU A 465 36.87 23.94 23.62
C GLU A 465 37.43 23.10 24.79
N LYS A 466 36.56 22.46 25.58
CA LYS A 466 36.97 21.67 26.76
C LYS A 466 37.76 20.42 26.41
N ASN A 467 37.49 19.80 25.25
CA ASN A 467 38.06 18.51 24.87
C ASN A 467 39.12 18.63 23.76
N GLY A 468 39.45 19.85 23.31
CA GLY A 468 40.40 20.07 22.22
C GLY A 468 39.94 19.49 20.88
N LEU A 469 38.62 19.35 20.68
CA LEU A 469 38.01 18.91 19.44
C LEU A 469 37.67 20.14 18.59
N ASP A 470 38.14 20.19 17.35
CA ASP A 470 37.85 21.30 16.44
C ASP A 470 36.38 21.24 15.98
N VAL A 471 35.55 22.08 16.60
CA VAL A 471 34.11 22.18 16.33
C VAL A 471 33.80 23.52 15.68
N VAL A 472 33.19 23.46 14.49
CA VAL A 472 32.72 24.64 13.77
C VAL A 472 31.21 24.52 13.57
N THR A 473 30.46 25.59 13.86
CA THR A 473 29.01 25.60 13.68
C THR A 473 28.61 26.45 12.48
N ILE A 474 27.62 25.98 11.72
CA ILE A 474 26.94 26.79 10.72
C ILE A 474 25.47 26.97 11.14
N CYS A 475 24.99 28.21 11.12
CA CYS A 475 23.62 28.58 11.42
C CYS A 475 22.89 28.97 10.13
N PRO A 476 22.34 28.00 9.37
CA PRO A 476 21.52 28.34 8.21
C PRO A 476 20.19 28.96 8.65
N CYS A 477 19.71 29.92 7.85
CA CYS A 477 18.36 30.45 7.99
C CYS A 477 17.36 29.56 7.21
N LEU A 478 16.32 30.12 6.60
CA LEU A 478 15.34 29.33 5.84
C LEU A 478 16.01 28.72 4.60
N ILE A 479 16.08 27.39 4.55
CA ILE A 479 16.73 26.66 3.47
C ILE A 479 15.72 26.38 2.35
N ILE A 480 15.99 26.90 1.15
CA ILE A 480 15.19 26.64 -0.05
C ILE A 480 16.09 26.01 -1.10
N GLY A 481 15.61 25.04 -1.87
CA GLY A 481 16.39 24.42 -2.95
C GLY A 481 15.74 23.15 -3.48
N PRO A 482 16.35 22.47 -4.47
CA PRO A 482 15.88 21.18 -4.96
C PRO A 482 16.00 20.09 -3.87
N LEU A 483 15.05 19.14 -3.82
CA LEU A 483 15.00 18.06 -2.82
C LEU A 483 15.63 16.79 -3.39
N LEU A 484 16.50 16.09 -2.66
CA LEU A 484 17.01 14.77 -3.10
C LEU A 484 16.14 13.61 -2.60
N GLN A 485 15.43 13.82 -1.51
CA GLN A 485 14.50 12.89 -0.90
C GLN A 485 13.07 13.07 -1.44
N SER A 486 12.25 12.02 -1.33
CA SER A 486 10.85 12.05 -1.78
C SER A 486 9.89 12.75 -0.80
N THR A 487 10.35 13.13 0.40
CA THR A 487 9.53 13.79 1.41
C THR A 487 9.75 15.30 1.42
N VAL A 488 8.65 16.07 1.37
CA VAL A 488 8.68 17.53 1.51
C VAL A 488 9.06 17.90 2.94
N ASN A 489 10.03 18.80 3.09
CA ASN A 489 10.43 19.32 4.40
C ASN A 489 9.72 20.65 4.73
N ALA A 490 9.74 21.05 6.00
CA ALA A 490 9.03 22.24 6.48
C ALA A 490 9.43 23.55 5.78
N SER A 491 10.68 23.69 5.33
CA SER A 491 11.15 24.91 4.65
C SER A 491 10.62 24.99 3.22
N SER A 492 10.63 23.87 2.50
CA SER A 492 10.02 23.74 1.18
C SER A 492 8.51 23.95 1.19
N SER A 493 7.83 23.55 2.27
CA SER A 493 6.39 23.78 2.44
C SER A 493 6.00 25.27 2.37
N LEU A 494 6.85 26.20 2.85
CA LEU A 494 6.57 27.63 2.75
C LEU A 494 6.49 28.09 1.29
N LEU A 495 7.49 27.75 0.47
CA LEU A 495 7.52 28.14 -0.93
C LEU A 495 6.36 27.51 -1.71
N ILE A 496 6.05 26.24 -1.43
CA ILE A 496 4.92 25.52 -2.02
C ILE A 496 3.58 26.18 -1.63
N ASN A 497 3.41 26.58 -0.36
CA ASN A 497 2.19 27.24 0.10
C ASN A 497 2.00 28.63 -0.54
N LEU A 498 3.08 29.37 -0.78
CA LEU A 498 3.04 30.65 -1.49
C LEU A 498 2.64 30.48 -2.97
N LEU A 499 3.13 29.44 -3.63
CA LEU A 499 2.78 29.11 -5.02
C LEU A 499 1.34 28.58 -5.18
N LYS A 500 0.80 27.94 -4.13
CA LYS A 500 -0.56 27.39 -4.11
C LYS A 500 -1.61 28.36 -3.57
N GLY A 501 -1.20 29.47 -2.96
CA GLY A 501 -2.12 30.45 -2.36
C GLY A 501 -2.89 29.88 -1.18
N ALA A 502 -2.28 28.94 -0.45
CA ALA A 502 -2.94 28.07 0.51
C ALA A 502 -3.40 28.78 1.81
N SER A 503 -3.11 30.07 1.97
CA SER A 503 -3.44 30.85 3.17
C SER A 503 -4.22 32.11 2.80
N GLU A 504 -5.42 32.27 3.39
CA GLU A 504 -6.30 33.43 3.18
C GLU A 504 -5.72 34.74 3.74
N MET A 505 -4.77 34.66 4.67
CA MET A 505 -4.03 35.80 5.23
C MET A 505 -2.56 35.45 5.41
N VAL A 506 -1.65 36.25 4.86
CA VAL A 506 -0.20 36.05 5.03
C VAL A 506 0.43 37.29 5.66
N GLU A 507 1.14 37.10 6.76
CA GLU A 507 1.87 38.17 7.42
C GLU A 507 3.04 38.68 6.56
N ASN A 508 3.21 40.00 6.46
CA ASN A 508 4.30 40.63 5.71
C ASN A 508 5.64 40.64 6.50
N LYS A 509 6.13 39.45 6.84
CA LYS A 509 7.37 39.29 7.60
C LYS A 509 8.62 39.20 6.72
N VAL A 510 9.76 39.47 7.33
CA VAL A 510 11.08 39.38 6.70
C VAL A 510 11.58 37.95 6.73
N HIS A 511 11.89 37.41 5.55
CA HIS A 511 12.50 36.10 5.36
C HIS A 511 14.00 36.24 5.09
N HIS A 512 14.79 35.42 5.79
CA HIS A 512 16.22 35.24 5.55
C HIS A 512 16.40 33.86 4.90
N ILE A 513 16.85 33.82 3.65
CA ILE A 513 16.84 32.64 2.78
C ILE A 513 18.27 32.24 2.41
N VAL A 514 18.50 30.94 2.27
CA VAL A 514 19.72 30.37 1.70
C VAL A 514 19.43 29.14 0.83
N ASP A 515 20.18 28.96 -0.27
CA ASP A 515 20.06 27.78 -1.13
C ASP A 515 20.62 26.53 -0.43
N VAL A 516 19.93 25.39 -0.51
CA VAL A 516 20.42 24.11 0.07
C VAL A 516 21.81 23.71 -0.44
N ARG A 517 22.13 24.02 -1.70
CA ARG A 517 23.44 23.75 -2.32
C ARG A 517 24.49 24.73 -1.82
N ASP A 518 24.11 25.97 -1.52
CA ASP A 518 25.00 26.96 -0.91
C ASP A 518 25.29 26.59 0.55
N VAL A 519 24.32 26.03 1.28
CA VAL A 519 24.54 25.45 2.62
C VAL A 519 25.52 24.29 2.54
N ALA A 520 25.31 23.33 1.62
CA ALA A 520 26.24 22.22 1.43
C ALA A 520 27.67 22.70 1.10
N SER A 521 27.78 23.71 0.23
CA SER A 521 29.06 24.33 -0.11
C SER A 521 29.70 25.05 1.08
N ALA A 522 28.90 25.72 1.92
CA ALA A 522 29.39 26.34 3.15
C ALA A 522 29.92 25.31 4.15
N LEU A 523 29.21 24.19 4.32
CA LEU A 523 29.63 23.11 5.21
C LEU A 523 30.98 22.54 4.77
N LEU A 524 31.14 22.26 3.48
CA LEU A 524 32.42 21.81 2.93
C LEU A 524 33.52 22.87 3.11
N LEU A 525 33.22 24.15 2.82
CA LEU A 525 34.19 25.23 2.96
C LEU A 525 34.73 25.36 4.38
N VAL A 526 33.85 25.35 5.40
CA VAL A 526 34.30 25.44 6.79
C VAL A 526 34.97 24.16 7.26
N TYR A 527 34.69 23.01 6.64
CA TYR A 527 35.42 21.77 6.91
C TYR A 527 36.85 21.81 6.34
N GLU A 528 37.01 22.33 5.12
CA GLU A 528 38.26 22.31 4.38
C GLU A 528 39.24 23.44 4.76
N LYS A 529 38.73 24.63 5.10
CA LYS A 529 39.56 25.80 5.38
C LYS A 529 40.16 25.73 6.79
N PRO A 530 41.49 25.58 6.95
CA PRO A 530 42.09 25.46 8.28
C PRO A 530 41.75 26.65 9.20
N GLU A 531 41.67 27.85 8.64
CA GLU A 531 41.35 29.10 9.33
C GLU A 531 39.87 29.24 9.77
N ALA A 532 38.99 28.31 9.37
CA ALA A 532 37.60 28.33 9.80
C ALA A 532 37.48 27.96 11.29
N SER A 533 36.78 28.80 12.07
CA SER A 533 36.62 28.58 13.51
C SER A 533 35.34 29.19 14.09
N GLY A 534 34.83 28.56 15.15
CA GLY A 534 33.65 29.03 15.89
C GLY A 534 32.37 28.94 15.06
N ARG A 535 31.59 30.02 15.07
CA ARG A 535 30.25 30.06 14.45
C ARG A 535 30.29 30.75 13.09
N TYR A 536 29.40 30.39 12.19
CA TYR A 536 29.17 31.08 10.92
C TYR A 536 27.67 31.20 10.65
N LEU A 537 27.20 32.41 10.38
CA LEU A 537 25.82 32.61 9.93
C LEU A 537 25.73 32.37 8.42
N CYS A 538 24.71 31.63 8.00
CA CYS A 538 24.54 31.20 6.61
C CYS A 538 23.18 31.68 6.09
N VAL A 539 23.18 32.94 5.66
CA VAL A 539 22.09 33.60 4.94
C VAL A 539 22.65 34.24 3.67
N SER A 540 21.94 34.09 2.55
CA SER A 540 22.31 34.74 1.30
C SER A 540 21.37 35.90 0.94
N HIS A 541 20.08 35.82 1.29
CA HIS A 541 19.09 36.82 0.88
C HIS A 541 18.16 37.22 2.01
N ARG A 542 17.74 38.48 1.99
CA ARG A 542 16.73 39.06 2.88
C ARG A 542 15.61 39.64 2.02
N ILE A 543 14.38 39.22 2.27
CA ILE A 543 13.22 39.60 1.45
C ILE A 543 11.94 39.61 2.28
N LYS A 544 11.06 40.61 2.10
CA LYS A 544 9.73 40.59 2.73
C LYS A 544 8.81 39.62 2.01
N THR A 545 7.79 39.10 2.69
CA THR A 545 6.79 38.21 2.08
C THR A 545 6.22 38.82 0.79
N CYS A 546 5.84 40.10 0.79
CA CYS A 546 5.29 40.77 -0.39
C CYS A 546 6.27 40.78 -1.57
N ASP A 547 7.53 41.13 -1.32
CA ASP A 547 8.56 41.20 -2.35
C ASP A 547 8.93 39.81 -2.89
N LEU A 548 8.93 38.80 -2.02
CA LEU A 548 9.15 37.41 -2.40
C LEU A 548 8.01 36.91 -3.28
N ILE A 549 6.77 37.20 -2.90
CA ILE A 549 5.59 36.90 -3.70
C ILE A 549 5.69 37.61 -5.06
N ASP A 550 6.06 38.89 -5.10
CA ASP A 550 6.17 39.65 -6.36
C ASP A 550 7.32 39.17 -7.24
N MET A 551 8.44 38.74 -6.65
CA MET A 551 9.55 38.12 -7.38
C MET A 551 9.13 36.78 -7.99
N ILE A 552 8.52 35.90 -7.20
CA ILE A 552 8.03 34.60 -7.71
C ILE A 552 6.91 34.83 -8.73
N LYS A 553 5.98 35.77 -8.51
CA LYS A 553 4.94 36.19 -9.48
C LYS A 553 5.54 36.65 -10.80
N ARG A 554 6.61 37.44 -10.79
CA ARG A 554 7.29 37.85 -12.04
C ARG A 554 7.90 36.67 -12.78
N MET A 555 8.48 35.71 -12.06
CA MET A 555 9.09 34.52 -12.64
C MET A 555 8.06 33.47 -13.09
N TYR A 556 6.95 33.37 -12.36
CA TYR A 556 5.94 32.32 -12.48
C TYR A 556 4.51 32.88 -12.39
N PRO A 557 4.11 33.82 -13.26
CA PRO A 557 2.86 34.58 -13.13
C PRO A 557 1.58 33.74 -13.12
N ASN A 558 1.67 32.49 -13.57
CA ASN A 558 0.53 31.58 -13.72
C ASN A 558 0.15 30.83 -12.42
N TYR A 559 0.90 31.01 -11.32
CA TYR A 559 0.57 30.39 -10.02
C TYR A 559 -0.42 31.23 -9.20
N ASN A 560 -1.06 30.61 -8.21
CA ASN A 560 -2.00 31.28 -7.32
C ASN A 560 -1.26 31.81 -6.10
N TYR A 561 -1.18 33.12 -5.95
CA TYR A 561 -0.48 33.74 -4.83
C TYR A 561 -1.45 34.35 -3.82
N PRO A 562 -1.09 34.39 -2.53
CA PRO A 562 -1.85 35.14 -1.53
C PRO A 562 -2.02 36.61 -1.93
N THR A 563 -3.24 37.12 -1.73
CA THR A 563 -3.62 38.51 -2.06
C THR A 563 -3.82 39.38 -0.82
N ASN A 564 -4.16 38.78 0.31
CA ASN A 564 -4.37 39.49 1.56
C ASN A 564 -3.11 39.39 2.43
N ILE A 565 -2.21 40.34 2.22
CA ILE A 565 -0.97 40.46 2.98
C ILE A 565 -1.22 41.42 4.13
N VAL A 566 -1.09 40.92 5.37
CA VAL A 566 -1.31 41.70 6.58
C VAL A 566 0.03 42.25 7.05
N GLU A 567 0.13 43.58 7.16
CA GLU A 567 1.30 44.21 7.79
C GLU A 567 1.36 43.82 9.26
N VAL A 568 2.52 43.34 9.68
CA VAL A 568 2.84 43.02 11.07
C VAL A 568 4.04 43.84 11.48
N ASP A 569 4.11 44.24 12.74
CA ASP A 569 5.31 44.86 13.32
C ASP A 569 6.37 43.76 13.49
N ASP A 570 7.01 43.39 12.38
CA ASP A 570 8.20 42.54 12.38
C ASP A 570 9.39 43.48 12.54
N ASP A 571 10.00 43.45 13.73
CA ASP A 571 11.25 44.14 13.97
C ASP A 571 12.21 43.77 12.84
N GLU A 572 12.67 44.77 12.08
CA GLU A 572 13.45 44.59 10.85
C GLU A 572 14.86 44.04 11.15
N VAL A 573 14.94 42.81 11.65
CA VAL A 573 16.18 42.12 11.96
C VAL A 573 16.93 41.88 10.66
N THR A 574 18.24 42.15 10.71
CA THR A 574 19.16 41.89 9.60
C THR A 574 20.26 40.98 10.12
N ILE A 575 20.54 39.90 9.41
CA ILE A 575 21.56 38.91 9.76
C ILE A 575 22.71 39.02 8.75
N SER A 576 23.95 39.11 9.23
CA SER A 576 25.15 39.18 8.39
C SER A 576 25.79 37.81 8.19
N SER A 577 26.21 37.50 6.96
CA SER A 577 27.08 36.36 6.64
C SER A 577 28.48 36.83 6.20
N GLU A 578 28.91 38.03 6.60
CA GLU A 578 30.17 38.62 6.14
C GLU A 578 31.39 37.76 6.54
N LYS A 579 31.37 37.14 7.72
CA LYS A 579 32.42 36.23 8.17
C LYS A 579 32.54 35.02 7.24
N LEU A 580 31.43 34.42 6.84
CA LEU A 580 31.38 33.28 5.93
C LEU A 580 31.81 33.67 4.51
N GLN A 581 31.42 34.86 4.04
CA GLN A 581 31.85 35.41 2.74
C GLN A 581 33.35 35.70 2.70
N LYS A 582 33.93 36.25 3.78
CA LYS A 582 35.39 36.47 3.91
C LYS A 582 36.18 35.16 3.85
N LEU A 583 35.58 34.04 4.25
CA LEU A 583 36.17 32.70 4.11
C LEU A 583 36.15 32.17 2.66
N GLY A 584 35.48 32.88 1.75
CA GLY A 584 35.38 32.54 0.33
C GLY A 584 34.02 31.94 -0.06
N TRP A 585 33.02 31.96 0.83
CA TRP A 585 31.68 31.49 0.49
C TRP A 585 31.03 32.40 -0.54
N LYS A 586 30.52 31.79 -1.60
CA LYS A 586 29.73 32.43 -2.64
C LYS A 586 28.36 31.77 -2.65
N PHE A 587 27.34 32.56 -2.89
CA PHE A 587 25.97 32.09 -2.96
C PHE A 587 25.34 32.49 -4.29
N ARG A 588 24.34 31.72 -4.68
CA ARG A 588 23.61 31.88 -5.94
C ARG A 588 22.60 33.01 -5.84
N PRO A 589 22.20 33.65 -6.95
CA PRO A 589 21.08 34.59 -6.95
C PRO A 589 19.78 33.94 -6.47
N LEU A 590 18.96 34.67 -5.71
CA LEU A 590 17.67 34.15 -5.22
C LEU A 590 16.76 33.67 -6.35
N GLU A 591 16.76 34.36 -7.49
CA GLU A 591 15.99 33.96 -8.67
C GLU A 591 16.45 32.60 -9.24
N GLU A 592 17.73 32.23 -9.10
CA GLU A 592 18.20 30.90 -9.48
C GLU A 592 17.68 29.84 -8.49
N THR A 593 17.82 30.10 -7.18
CA THR A 593 17.32 29.21 -6.13
C THR A 593 15.81 28.96 -6.26
N LEU A 594 15.03 30.02 -6.43
CA LEU A 594 13.58 29.93 -6.61
C LEU A 594 13.24 29.17 -7.90
N ARG A 595 13.96 29.44 -8.99
CA ARG A 595 13.72 28.77 -10.27
C ARG A 595 13.97 27.28 -10.18
N ASP A 596 15.11 26.88 -9.66
CA ASP A 596 15.49 25.47 -9.56
C ASP A 596 14.61 24.72 -8.56
N SER A 597 14.21 25.36 -7.45
CA SER A 597 13.21 24.81 -6.55
C SER A 597 11.88 24.57 -7.24
N VAL A 598 11.34 25.57 -7.94
CA VAL A 598 10.05 25.45 -8.62
C VAL A 598 10.11 24.46 -9.78
N GLU A 599 11.17 24.48 -10.60
CA GLU A 599 11.35 23.49 -11.66
C GLU A 599 11.56 22.08 -11.11
N TYR A 600 12.21 21.91 -9.95
CA TYR A 600 12.30 20.61 -9.30
C TYR A 600 10.94 20.15 -8.79
N TYR A 601 10.15 21.02 -8.14
CA TYR A 601 8.80 20.69 -7.69
C TYR A 601 7.90 20.36 -8.88
N LYS A 602 7.97 21.12 -9.97
CA LYS A 602 7.33 20.80 -11.25
C LYS A 602 7.84 19.51 -11.86
N ALA A 603 9.13 19.18 -11.74
CA ALA A 603 9.70 17.95 -12.28
C ALA A 603 9.34 16.73 -11.44
N ALA A 604 9.14 16.89 -10.12
CA ALA A 604 8.53 15.89 -9.28
C ALA A 604 7.05 15.69 -9.68
N GLU A 605 6.31 16.78 -9.91
CA GLU A 605 4.95 16.77 -10.47
C GLU A 605 4.91 16.23 -11.93
N ARG A 606 5.97 16.40 -12.74
CA ARG A 606 6.12 15.86 -14.11
C ARG A 606 6.69 14.44 -14.14
N ARG A 607 7.38 13.95 -13.12
CA ARG A 607 7.66 12.49 -12.98
C ARG A 607 6.42 11.75 -12.53
N GLU A 608 5.54 12.44 -11.81
CA GLU A 608 4.13 12.07 -11.64
C GLU A 608 3.28 12.42 -12.87
N GLY A 609 3.84 13.21 -13.82
CA GLY A 609 3.14 13.85 -14.94
C GLY A 609 3.56 13.43 -16.35
N GLU A 610 4.56 12.57 -16.54
CA GLU A 610 4.71 11.70 -17.71
C GLU A 610 3.69 10.54 -17.64
N GLU A 611 3.07 10.34 -16.46
CA GLU A 611 1.76 9.71 -16.26
C GLU A 611 0.57 10.71 -16.47
N GLU A 612 0.82 12.01 -16.71
CA GLU A 612 -0.18 13.08 -16.96
C GLU A 612 -0.09 13.76 -18.33
N GLY A 613 0.82 13.36 -19.22
CA GLY A 613 0.78 13.76 -20.65
C GLY A 613 -0.54 13.35 -21.32
N GLU A 614 -1.23 12.36 -20.75
CA GLU A 614 -2.61 11.97 -21.12
C GLU A 614 -3.69 12.88 -20.51
N LYS A 615 -3.37 13.71 -19.48
CA LYS A 615 -4.32 14.61 -18.81
C LYS A 615 -4.37 16.03 -19.37
N GLU A 616 -3.35 16.48 -20.11
CA GLU A 616 -3.34 17.85 -20.69
C GLU A 616 -4.49 18.09 -21.69
N ASN A 617 -4.96 17.05 -22.38
CA ASN A 617 -6.15 17.17 -23.25
C ASN A 617 -7.48 17.32 -22.48
N MET A 618 -7.55 16.90 -21.20
CA MET A 618 -8.75 17.05 -20.37
C MET A 618 -8.83 18.39 -19.61
N ALA A 619 -7.71 19.08 -19.42
CA ALA A 619 -7.64 20.30 -18.61
C ALA A 619 -8.32 21.52 -19.26
N MET A 620 -8.39 21.59 -20.59
CA MET A 620 -9.09 22.70 -21.27
C MET A 620 -10.61 22.70 -21.02
N ALA A 621 -11.20 21.57 -20.61
CA ALA A 621 -12.63 21.48 -20.31
C ALA A 621 -13.02 22.02 -18.92
N ALA A 622 -12.06 22.18 -18.01
CA ALA A 622 -12.31 22.47 -16.58
C ALA A 622 -12.26 23.96 -16.20
N ALA A 623 -11.87 24.86 -17.12
CA ALA A 623 -11.71 26.30 -16.87
C ALA A 623 -13.02 27.09 -16.65
N ALA A 624 -14.16 26.42 -16.38
CA ALA A 624 -15.48 27.05 -16.42
C ALA A 624 -16.16 27.36 -15.08
N ILE A 625 -15.66 26.93 -13.90
CA ILE A 625 -16.46 27.08 -12.65
C ILE A 625 -15.56 27.47 -11.45
N GLY A 626 -15.93 28.56 -10.77
CA GLY A 626 -15.08 29.39 -9.90
C GLY A 626 -14.89 28.97 -8.43
N LYS A 627 -13.93 29.64 -7.78
CA LYS A 627 -13.48 29.46 -6.38
C LYS A 627 -14.38 30.19 -5.36
N GLY A 628 -14.69 29.52 -4.25
CA GLY A 628 -15.23 30.10 -3.01
C GLY A 628 -15.04 29.15 -1.81
N LYS A 629 -14.81 29.72 -0.61
CA LYS A 629 -14.78 29.19 0.79
C LYS A 629 -14.83 27.66 0.98
N GLY A 630 -13.96 27.13 1.86
CA GLY A 630 -13.86 25.68 2.19
C GLY A 630 -15.23 25.00 2.30
N LYS A 631 -15.45 23.97 1.49
CA LYS A 631 -16.76 23.32 1.29
C LYS A 631 -17.12 22.38 2.44
N GLU A 632 -18.41 22.08 2.51
CA GLU A 632 -19.14 21.27 3.50
C GLU A 632 -18.51 19.87 3.75
N ARG A 633 -18.87 19.24 4.87
CA ARG A 633 -18.50 17.84 5.16
C ARG A 633 -19.54 16.89 4.60
N VAL A 634 -19.13 15.86 3.86
CA VAL A 634 -20.05 14.89 3.23
C VAL A 634 -19.63 13.45 3.50
N CYS A 635 -20.60 12.52 3.54
CA CYS A 635 -20.34 11.09 3.67
C CYS A 635 -20.52 10.36 2.33
N VAL A 636 -19.61 9.46 1.98
CA VAL A 636 -19.72 8.58 0.80
C VAL A 636 -19.75 7.13 1.28
N THR A 637 -20.86 6.42 1.03
CA THR A 637 -20.95 5.01 1.44
C THR A 637 -20.23 4.09 0.48
N GLY A 638 -19.51 3.10 1.01
CA GLY A 638 -18.76 2.13 0.18
C GLY A 638 -17.62 2.79 -0.59
N ALA A 639 -16.93 3.73 0.05
CA ALA A 639 -15.93 4.63 -0.54
C ALA A 639 -14.85 3.90 -1.38
N GLY A 640 -14.47 2.68 -1.01
CA GLY A 640 -13.47 1.88 -1.75
C GLY A 640 -13.98 1.19 -3.01
N GLY A 641 -15.27 1.34 -3.36
CA GLY A 641 -15.87 0.78 -4.56
C GLY A 641 -15.54 1.59 -5.83
N PHE A 642 -15.81 1.00 -7.00
CA PHE A 642 -15.44 1.59 -8.29
C PHE A 642 -16.00 3.00 -8.51
N ALA A 643 -17.32 3.18 -8.53
CA ALA A 643 -17.92 4.51 -8.69
C ALA A 643 -17.66 5.43 -7.47
N ALA A 644 -17.70 4.85 -6.27
CA ALA A 644 -17.56 5.60 -5.02
C ALA A 644 -16.17 6.24 -4.88
N SER A 645 -15.10 5.55 -5.26
CA SER A 645 -13.73 6.08 -5.17
C SER A 645 -13.51 7.28 -6.11
N TRP A 646 -14.15 7.29 -7.27
CA TRP A 646 -14.17 8.45 -8.17
C TRP A 646 -14.99 9.61 -7.62
N VAL A 647 -16.11 9.34 -6.94
CA VAL A 647 -16.88 10.37 -6.21
C VAL A 647 -16.03 10.97 -5.09
N VAL A 648 -15.35 10.15 -4.28
CA VAL A 648 -14.42 10.61 -3.24
C VAL A 648 -13.32 11.48 -3.85
N LYS A 649 -12.67 11.03 -4.92
CA LYS A 649 -11.63 11.79 -5.62
C LYS A 649 -12.15 13.15 -6.11
N LEU A 650 -13.33 13.17 -6.74
CA LEU A 650 -13.92 14.42 -7.23
C LEU A 650 -14.27 15.37 -6.08
N LEU A 651 -14.83 14.87 -4.99
CA LEU A 651 -15.19 15.67 -3.81
C LEU A 651 -13.96 16.29 -3.14
N LEU A 652 -12.91 15.49 -2.92
CA LEU A 652 -11.64 15.97 -2.35
C LEU A 652 -11.03 17.08 -3.21
N ASN A 653 -11.01 16.89 -4.53
CA ASN A 653 -10.49 17.87 -5.49
C ASN A 653 -11.35 19.14 -5.56
N ASN A 654 -12.65 19.05 -5.25
CA ASN A 654 -13.55 20.19 -5.15
C ASN A 654 -13.56 20.82 -3.75
N GLY A 655 -12.69 20.37 -2.84
CA GLY A 655 -12.46 20.99 -1.55
C GLY A 655 -13.39 20.54 -0.42
N TYR A 656 -14.21 19.49 -0.61
CA TYR A 656 -15.04 18.91 0.43
C TYR A 656 -14.20 18.13 1.46
N ILE A 657 -14.71 18.05 2.69
CA ILE A 657 -14.24 17.07 3.69
C ILE A 657 -15.08 15.81 3.54
N VAL A 658 -14.45 14.66 3.35
CA VAL A 658 -15.13 13.39 3.02
C VAL A 658 -15.01 12.40 4.18
N HIS A 659 -16.15 11.94 4.68
CA HIS A 659 -16.27 10.72 5.47
C HIS A 659 -16.52 9.53 4.51
N GLY A 660 -15.53 8.66 4.33
CA GLY A 660 -15.67 7.49 3.47
C GLY A 660 -16.00 6.24 4.27
N THR A 661 -17.13 5.57 4.01
CA THR A 661 -17.43 4.31 4.70
C THR A 661 -16.85 3.10 4.00
N VAL A 662 -16.22 2.22 4.77
CA VAL A 662 -15.65 0.95 4.30
C VAL A 662 -15.87 -0.13 5.37
N ARG A 663 -15.94 -1.41 4.99
CA ARG A 663 -16.18 -2.50 5.96
C ARG A 663 -15.01 -2.70 6.94
N ASP A 664 -13.80 -2.40 6.49
CA ASP A 664 -12.58 -2.44 7.30
C ASP A 664 -11.59 -1.37 6.82
N PRO A 665 -11.44 -0.24 7.54
CA PRO A 665 -10.50 0.83 7.19
C PRO A 665 -9.03 0.41 7.18
N SER A 666 -8.69 -0.70 7.83
CA SER A 666 -7.32 -1.22 7.93
C SER A 666 -6.94 -2.17 6.78
N ASP A 667 -7.90 -2.59 5.96
CA ASP A 667 -7.67 -3.42 4.78
C ASP A 667 -7.00 -2.61 3.66
N GLU A 668 -5.67 -2.47 3.74
CA GLU A 668 -4.85 -1.76 2.75
C GLU A 668 -4.99 -2.36 1.34
N SER A 669 -5.28 -3.66 1.23
CA SER A 669 -5.45 -4.30 -0.09
C SER A 669 -6.64 -3.73 -0.86
N LYS A 670 -7.68 -3.28 -0.15
CA LYS A 670 -8.88 -2.68 -0.73
C LYS A 670 -8.87 -1.17 -0.71
N ASN A 671 -8.35 -0.54 0.34
CA ASN A 671 -8.55 0.90 0.58
C ASN A 671 -7.30 1.77 0.35
N ALA A 672 -6.13 1.18 0.05
CA ALA A 672 -4.91 1.97 -0.14
C ALA A 672 -5.04 3.02 -1.25
N HIS A 673 -5.84 2.74 -2.29
CA HIS A 673 -6.08 3.69 -3.39
C HIS A 673 -6.76 4.98 -2.93
N LEU A 674 -7.59 4.93 -1.88
CA LEU A 674 -8.25 6.13 -1.32
C LEU A 674 -7.25 7.03 -0.58
N LYS A 675 -6.29 6.44 0.14
CA LYS A 675 -5.27 7.18 0.90
C LYS A 675 -4.24 7.85 -0.02
N LYS A 676 -4.12 7.38 -1.27
CA LYS A 676 -3.26 7.94 -2.31
C LYS A 676 -3.93 9.07 -3.10
N LEU A 677 -5.23 9.34 -2.88
CA LEU A 677 -5.91 10.43 -3.56
C LEU A 677 -5.35 11.77 -3.07
N GLU A 678 -5.28 12.74 -3.97
CA GLU A 678 -4.90 14.10 -3.64
C GLU A 678 -5.82 14.67 -2.55
N ASN A 679 -5.25 15.39 -1.58
CA ASN A 679 -5.94 15.93 -0.41
C ASN A 679 -6.53 14.89 0.58
N ALA A 680 -6.36 13.58 0.36
CA ALA A 680 -6.93 12.56 1.24
C ALA A 680 -6.36 12.61 2.67
N SER A 681 -5.05 12.87 2.84
CA SER A 681 -4.42 12.95 4.17
C SER A 681 -4.99 14.06 5.06
N GLU A 682 -5.56 15.11 4.45
CA GLU A 682 -6.11 16.27 5.15
C GLU A 682 -7.64 16.22 5.25
N LYS A 683 -8.31 15.68 4.21
CA LYS A 683 -9.76 15.83 4.02
C LYS A 683 -10.52 14.52 3.93
N LEU A 684 -9.88 13.36 3.90
CA LEU A 684 -10.55 12.06 3.90
C LEU A 684 -10.40 11.36 5.26
N GLN A 685 -11.52 11.02 5.87
CA GLN A 685 -11.58 10.15 7.03
C GLN A 685 -12.35 8.87 6.70
N LEU A 686 -11.71 7.71 6.90
CA LEU A 686 -12.36 6.42 6.67
C LEU A 686 -13.04 5.91 7.93
N PHE A 687 -14.30 5.52 7.81
CA PHE A 687 -15.11 4.95 8.88
C PHE A 687 -15.40 3.49 8.61
N LYS A 688 -15.26 2.67 9.65
CA LYS A 688 -15.75 1.29 9.62
C LYS A 688 -17.27 1.32 9.66
N ALA A 689 -17.93 0.89 8.59
CA ALA A 689 -19.38 0.75 8.57
C ALA A 689 -19.85 -0.47 7.78
N ASP A 690 -20.86 -1.14 8.33
CA ASP A 690 -21.70 -2.11 7.64
C ASP A 690 -23.08 -1.47 7.45
N LEU A 691 -23.62 -1.49 6.24
CA LEU A 691 -24.93 -0.90 5.96
C LEU A 691 -26.07 -1.53 6.77
N LEU A 692 -25.90 -2.77 7.23
CA LEU A 692 -26.89 -3.45 8.06
C LEU A 692 -26.73 -3.15 9.56
N ASP A 693 -25.60 -2.56 9.97
CA ASP A 693 -25.39 -2.05 11.33
C ASP A 693 -25.65 -0.54 11.36
N TYR A 694 -26.85 -0.19 11.84
CA TYR A 694 -27.31 1.18 11.98
C TYR A 694 -26.33 2.08 12.73
N ASN A 695 -25.74 1.61 13.84
CA ASN A 695 -24.88 2.44 14.67
C ASN A 695 -23.58 2.80 13.95
N SER A 696 -23.05 1.86 13.16
CA SER A 696 -21.85 2.09 12.34
C SER A 696 -22.12 3.12 11.22
N VAL A 697 -23.30 3.07 10.61
CA VAL A 697 -23.75 4.02 9.57
C VAL A 697 -23.98 5.41 10.17
N ALA A 698 -24.70 5.50 11.28
CA ALA A 698 -24.97 6.75 11.98
C ALA A 698 -23.69 7.44 12.44
N SER A 699 -22.72 6.67 12.97
CA SER A 699 -21.42 7.20 13.39
C SER A 699 -20.63 7.83 12.24
N ALA A 700 -20.70 7.24 11.04
CA ALA A 700 -20.02 7.79 9.87
C ALA A 700 -20.70 9.05 9.30
N ILE A 701 -22.03 9.13 9.41
CA ILE A 701 -22.83 10.26 8.90
C ILE A 701 -22.82 11.45 9.88
N ALA A 702 -22.54 11.23 11.17
CA ALA A 702 -22.49 12.27 12.17
C ALA A 702 -21.63 13.47 11.75
N GLY A 703 -22.24 14.66 11.76
CA GLY A 703 -21.59 15.92 11.39
C GLY A 703 -21.46 16.17 9.88
N CYS A 704 -22.00 15.30 9.02
CA CYS A 704 -22.05 15.54 7.58
C CYS A 704 -23.28 16.36 7.18
N GLU A 705 -23.09 17.27 6.23
CA GLU A 705 -24.14 18.08 5.61
C GLU A 705 -24.76 17.40 4.39
N GLY A 706 -24.03 16.47 3.76
CA GLY A 706 -24.48 15.72 2.59
C GLY A 706 -24.10 14.24 2.65
N VAL A 707 -24.88 13.37 2.00
CA VAL A 707 -24.55 11.94 1.88
C VAL A 707 -24.70 11.45 0.43
N PHE A 708 -23.68 10.77 -0.08
CA PHE A 708 -23.69 10.03 -1.33
C PHE A 708 -23.80 8.54 -1.02
N HIS A 709 -24.99 7.98 -1.17
CA HIS A 709 -25.25 6.56 -0.94
C HIS A 709 -24.94 5.75 -2.21
N VAL A 710 -23.70 5.25 -2.31
CA VAL A 710 -23.20 4.48 -3.47
C VAL A 710 -23.17 2.97 -3.18
N ALA A 711 -22.96 2.60 -1.92
CA ALA A 711 -22.85 1.21 -1.50
C ALA A 711 -24.15 0.43 -1.76
N SER A 712 -24.03 -0.69 -2.48
CA SER A 712 -25.15 -1.59 -2.75
C SER A 712 -24.61 -3.02 -2.91
N PRO A 713 -25.31 -4.05 -2.40
CA PRO A 713 -24.95 -5.44 -2.66
C PRO A 713 -25.03 -5.73 -4.15
N VAL A 714 -23.94 -6.27 -4.74
CA VAL A 714 -23.96 -6.81 -6.09
C VAL A 714 -23.63 -8.30 -5.98
N PRO A 715 -24.60 -9.21 -6.16
CA PRO A 715 -24.33 -10.64 -6.08
C PRO A 715 -23.43 -11.05 -7.26
N PRO A 716 -22.34 -11.80 -7.02
CA PRO A 716 -21.41 -12.23 -8.07
C PRO A 716 -21.95 -13.41 -8.90
N SER A 717 -23.00 -14.10 -8.46
CA SER A 717 -23.64 -15.24 -9.13
C SER A 717 -25.11 -15.39 -8.71
N LYS A 718 -25.83 -16.39 -9.26
CA LYS A 718 -27.14 -16.80 -8.71
C LYS A 718 -26.96 -17.15 -7.23
N VAL A 719 -27.71 -16.46 -6.36
CA VAL A 719 -27.75 -16.72 -4.92
C VAL A 719 -28.90 -17.69 -4.61
N PRO A 720 -28.76 -18.62 -3.64
CA PRO A 720 -29.80 -19.58 -3.31
C PRO A 720 -31.07 -18.93 -2.76
N ASN A 721 -30.93 -17.83 -2.00
CA ASN A 721 -32.05 -17.06 -1.47
C ASN A 721 -31.93 -15.56 -1.81
N PRO A 722 -32.31 -15.15 -3.04
CA PRO A 722 -32.23 -13.75 -3.47
C PRO A 722 -33.00 -12.77 -2.58
N GLU A 723 -34.09 -13.22 -1.97
CA GLU A 723 -34.92 -12.39 -1.09
C GLU A 723 -34.13 -11.96 0.16
N GLU A 724 -33.46 -12.90 0.84
CA GLU A 724 -32.68 -12.64 2.06
C GLU A 724 -31.29 -12.06 1.77
N GLU A 725 -30.65 -12.46 0.67
CA GLU A 725 -29.23 -12.16 0.42
C GLU A 725 -29.01 -10.93 -0.47
N VAL A 726 -30.03 -10.51 -1.24
CA VAL A 726 -29.89 -9.41 -2.23
C VAL A 726 -30.95 -8.34 -2.05
N LEU A 727 -32.24 -8.72 -1.93
CA LEU A 727 -33.32 -7.73 -1.82
C LEU A 727 -33.33 -7.05 -0.45
N LYS A 728 -33.46 -7.83 0.63
CA LYS A 728 -33.51 -7.27 1.99
C LYS A 728 -32.27 -6.45 2.35
N PRO A 729 -31.03 -6.90 2.06
CA PRO A 729 -29.85 -6.12 2.42
C PRO A 729 -29.75 -4.79 1.66
N ALA A 730 -30.18 -4.76 0.39
CA ALA A 730 -30.18 -3.53 -0.40
C ALA A 730 -31.21 -2.52 0.10
N VAL A 731 -32.42 -2.96 0.43
CA VAL A 731 -33.49 -2.11 0.97
C VAL A 731 -33.14 -1.65 2.39
N ASN A 732 -32.81 -2.57 3.30
CA ASN A 732 -32.50 -2.25 4.69
C ASN A 732 -31.25 -1.38 4.81
N GLY A 733 -30.22 -1.64 3.99
CA GLY A 733 -29.03 -0.80 3.94
C GLY A 733 -29.33 0.63 3.51
N THR A 734 -30.18 0.81 2.51
CA THR A 734 -30.65 2.13 2.05
C THR A 734 -31.44 2.83 3.16
N LEU A 735 -32.41 2.14 3.77
CA LEU A 735 -33.24 2.70 4.84
C LEU A 735 -32.43 3.10 6.08
N ASN A 736 -31.42 2.31 6.47
CA ASN A 736 -30.52 2.64 7.58
C ASN A 736 -29.77 3.96 7.31
N VAL A 737 -29.28 4.17 6.08
CA VAL A 737 -28.61 5.41 5.69
C VAL A 737 -29.57 6.59 5.74
N LEU A 738 -30.78 6.45 5.18
CA LEU A 738 -31.77 7.53 5.18
C LEU A 738 -32.24 7.90 6.59
N LYS A 739 -32.44 6.90 7.44
CA LYS A 739 -32.77 7.11 8.86
C LYS A 739 -31.66 7.87 9.58
N ALA A 740 -30.41 7.45 9.41
CA ALA A 740 -29.27 8.16 9.98
C ALA A 740 -29.13 9.59 9.43
N CYS A 741 -29.43 9.82 8.15
CA CYS A 741 -29.43 11.15 7.55
C CYS A 741 -30.51 12.06 8.14
N ALA A 742 -31.72 11.53 8.34
CA ALA A 742 -32.83 12.27 8.95
C ALA A 742 -32.50 12.64 10.41
N GLU A 743 -31.95 11.72 11.19
CA GLU A 743 -31.52 11.96 12.57
C GLU A 743 -30.37 12.98 12.66
N ALA A 744 -29.41 12.92 11.72
CA ALA A 744 -28.29 13.86 11.62
C ALA A 744 -28.66 15.20 10.96
N LYS A 745 -29.89 15.35 10.45
CA LYS A 745 -30.38 16.53 9.71
C LYS A 745 -29.51 16.90 8.51
N VAL A 746 -29.10 15.88 7.76
CA VAL A 746 -28.37 16.04 6.49
C VAL A 746 -29.22 16.88 5.52
N ARG A 747 -28.59 17.84 4.82
CA ARG A 747 -29.25 18.74 3.88
C ARG A 747 -29.78 18.01 2.65
N ARG A 748 -29.00 17.09 2.10
CA ARG A 748 -29.36 16.32 0.91
C ARG A 748 -28.68 14.95 0.86
N VAL A 749 -29.43 13.93 0.43
CA VAL A 749 -28.92 12.59 0.15
C VAL A 749 -28.99 12.31 -1.35
N VAL A 750 -27.88 11.95 -1.96
CA VAL A 750 -27.82 11.46 -3.34
C VAL A 750 -27.68 9.94 -3.34
N VAL A 751 -28.68 9.24 -3.88
CA VAL A 751 -28.73 7.77 -3.92
C VAL A 751 -28.36 7.26 -5.30
N VAL A 752 -27.42 6.32 -5.38
CA VAL A 752 -27.02 5.67 -6.64
C VAL A 752 -27.88 4.43 -6.89
N SER A 753 -28.89 4.59 -7.74
CA SER A 753 -29.72 3.52 -8.28
C SER A 753 -29.05 2.91 -9.52
N SER A 754 -29.80 2.56 -10.56
CA SER A 754 -29.31 2.02 -11.83
C SER A 754 -30.41 2.10 -12.90
N CYS A 755 -30.04 2.13 -14.19
CA CYS A 755 -30.98 1.86 -15.28
C CYS A 755 -31.74 0.52 -15.14
N ALA A 756 -31.21 -0.41 -14.33
CA ALA A 756 -31.88 -1.63 -13.89
C ALA A 756 -33.19 -1.39 -13.12
N ALA A 757 -33.38 -0.20 -12.52
CA ALA A 757 -34.63 0.22 -11.89
C ALA A 757 -35.62 0.88 -12.86
N VAL A 758 -35.25 1.02 -14.14
CA VAL A 758 -36.03 1.72 -15.17
C VAL A 758 -36.43 0.79 -16.32
N GLY A 759 -35.51 -0.05 -16.81
CA GLY A 759 -35.65 -0.68 -18.13
C GLY A 759 -36.31 -2.05 -18.23
N VAL A 760 -36.65 -2.72 -17.14
CA VAL A 760 -37.26 -4.07 -17.19
C VAL A 760 -38.78 -3.94 -17.17
N ILE A 761 -39.38 -3.69 -18.34
CA ILE A 761 -40.81 -3.46 -18.52
C ILE A 761 -41.36 -4.52 -19.49
N PRO A 762 -42.36 -5.33 -19.10
CA PRO A 762 -42.96 -6.31 -20.02
C PRO A 762 -43.70 -5.61 -21.17
N ASN A 763 -43.56 -6.15 -22.38
CA ASN A 763 -44.24 -5.67 -23.60
C ASN A 763 -43.94 -4.20 -23.96
N LEU A 764 -42.71 -3.74 -23.74
CA LEU A 764 -42.30 -2.38 -24.11
C LEU A 764 -42.33 -2.21 -25.64
N PRO A 765 -43.02 -1.19 -26.19
CA PRO A 765 -43.00 -0.97 -27.64
C PRO A 765 -41.60 -0.73 -28.19
N LYS A 766 -41.28 -1.32 -29.35
CA LYS A 766 -39.98 -1.12 -30.04
C LYS A 766 -39.69 0.36 -30.26
N GLY A 767 -38.43 0.76 -29.99
CA GLY A 767 -37.95 2.13 -30.17
C GLY A 767 -38.42 3.12 -29.10
N LYS A 768 -39.05 2.65 -28.01
CA LYS A 768 -39.46 3.53 -26.92
C LYS A 768 -38.24 4.06 -26.16
N ILE A 769 -38.24 5.39 -25.99
CA ILE A 769 -37.29 6.10 -25.12
C ILE A 769 -37.90 6.20 -23.72
N LEU A 770 -37.18 5.70 -22.72
CA LEU A 770 -37.53 5.73 -21.31
C LEU A 770 -36.92 6.95 -20.64
N ASP A 771 -37.76 7.73 -19.96
CA ASP A 771 -37.38 8.85 -19.10
C ASP A 771 -37.53 8.47 -17.61
N GLU A 772 -37.33 9.43 -16.71
CA GLU A 772 -37.37 9.24 -15.27
C GLU A 772 -38.73 8.81 -14.69
N ASN A 773 -39.80 8.85 -15.48
CA ASN A 773 -41.14 8.41 -15.06
C ASN A 773 -41.32 6.89 -15.15
N TYR A 774 -40.41 6.19 -15.83
CA TYR A 774 -40.49 4.74 -16.01
C TYR A 774 -39.84 3.98 -14.88
N TRP A 775 -40.45 2.86 -14.51
CA TRP A 775 -39.97 1.95 -13.49
C TRP A 775 -39.92 0.54 -14.05
N SER A 776 -38.92 -0.23 -13.63
CA SER A 776 -38.91 -1.66 -13.86
C SER A 776 -40.05 -2.32 -13.09
N ASP A 777 -40.75 -3.24 -13.74
CA ASP A 777 -41.91 -3.92 -13.18
C ASP A 777 -41.46 -4.92 -12.11
N LYS A 778 -41.88 -4.69 -10.86
CA LYS A 778 -41.47 -5.49 -9.70
C LYS A 778 -41.89 -6.96 -9.83
N ASP A 779 -43.09 -7.22 -10.32
CA ASP A 779 -43.64 -8.56 -10.43
C ASP A 779 -43.02 -9.33 -11.61
N TYR A 780 -42.78 -8.65 -12.71
CA TYR A 780 -42.08 -9.21 -13.86
C TYR A 780 -40.61 -9.50 -13.53
N CYS A 781 -39.91 -8.59 -12.84
CA CYS A 781 -38.55 -8.85 -12.35
C CYS A 781 -38.52 -10.08 -11.42
N ARG A 782 -39.48 -10.20 -10.50
CA ARG A 782 -39.60 -11.36 -9.61
C ARG A 782 -39.86 -12.65 -10.40
N LYS A 783 -40.82 -12.62 -11.33
CA LYS A 783 -41.20 -13.76 -12.18
C LYS A 783 -40.07 -14.24 -13.08
N THR A 784 -39.24 -13.33 -13.58
CA THR A 784 -38.12 -13.62 -14.48
C THR A 784 -36.78 -13.80 -13.75
N GLU A 785 -36.80 -13.85 -12.42
CA GLU A 785 -35.60 -13.97 -11.58
C GLU A 785 -34.57 -12.84 -11.81
N ASN A 786 -35.02 -11.65 -12.23
CA ASN A 786 -34.16 -10.50 -12.47
C ASN A 786 -33.88 -9.74 -11.15
N TRP A 787 -33.22 -10.44 -10.22
CA TRP A 787 -33.08 -10.04 -8.82
C TRP A 787 -32.31 -8.73 -8.62
N TYR A 788 -31.32 -8.43 -9.46
CA TYR A 788 -30.60 -7.16 -9.37
C TYR A 788 -31.50 -5.98 -9.76
N CYS A 789 -32.26 -6.11 -10.85
CA CYS A 789 -33.23 -5.10 -11.27
C CYS A 789 -34.30 -4.91 -10.20
N LEU A 790 -34.83 -6.00 -9.63
CA LEU A 790 -35.79 -5.93 -8.53
C LEU A 790 -35.19 -5.22 -7.29
N SER A 791 -33.97 -5.57 -6.90
CA SER A 791 -33.24 -4.98 -5.77
C SER A 791 -33.09 -3.46 -5.92
N LYS A 792 -32.62 -3.01 -7.09
CA LYS A 792 -32.45 -1.58 -7.38
C LYS A 792 -33.79 -0.84 -7.44
N THR A 793 -34.82 -1.43 -8.05
CA THR A 793 -36.18 -0.86 -8.07
C THR A 793 -36.74 -0.69 -6.67
N LEU A 794 -36.65 -1.73 -5.82
CA LEU A 794 -37.15 -1.68 -4.44
C LEU A 794 -36.39 -0.66 -3.60
N ALA A 795 -35.06 -0.70 -3.62
CA ALA A 795 -34.24 0.23 -2.84
C ALA A 795 -34.47 1.69 -3.25
N GLU A 796 -34.60 1.97 -4.55
CA GLU A 796 -34.89 3.32 -5.04
C GLU A 796 -36.31 3.78 -4.68
N SER A 797 -37.33 2.93 -4.85
CA SER A 797 -38.71 3.32 -4.49
C SER A 797 -38.85 3.56 -3.00
N GLU A 798 -38.27 2.70 -2.16
CA GLU A 798 -38.29 2.86 -0.70
C GLU A 798 -37.53 4.12 -0.25
N ALA A 799 -36.46 4.49 -0.96
CA ALA A 799 -35.74 5.72 -0.66
C ALA A 799 -36.60 6.97 -0.90
N LEU A 800 -37.31 7.03 -2.03
CA LEU A 800 -38.21 8.14 -2.36
C LEU A 800 -39.41 8.19 -1.43
N ASP A 801 -40.01 7.04 -1.11
CA ASP A 801 -41.14 6.96 -0.17
C ASP A 801 -40.72 7.40 1.24
N TYR A 802 -39.53 7.00 1.69
CA TYR A 802 -39.00 7.45 2.99
C TYR A 802 -38.74 8.96 3.00
N ALA A 803 -38.19 9.49 1.90
CA ALA A 803 -37.91 10.92 1.72
C ALA A 803 -39.19 11.75 1.86
N GLU A 804 -40.24 11.38 1.15
CA GLU A 804 -41.55 12.05 1.18
C GLU A 804 -42.16 12.01 2.59
N LYS A 805 -42.15 10.85 3.26
CA LYS A 805 -42.73 10.67 4.59
C LYS A 805 -42.00 11.43 5.69
N ASN A 806 -40.69 11.63 5.56
CA ASN A 806 -39.85 12.21 6.60
C ASN A 806 -39.33 13.62 6.27
N GLY A 807 -39.72 14.19 5.12
CA GLY A 807 -39.27 15.51 4.68
C GLY A 807 -37.75 15.60 4.43
N LEU A 808 -37.11 14.50 4.05
CA LEU A 808 -35.69 14.44 3.73
C LEU A 808 -35.48 14.73 2.24
N ASP A 809 -34.56 15.62 1.88
CA ASP A 809 -34.25 15.89 0.47
C ASP A 809 -33.39 14.75 -0.12
N VAL A 810 -34.01 13.92 -0.96
CA VAL A 810 -33.38 12.78 -1.61
C VAL A 810 -33.48 12.91 -3.13
N VAL A 811 -32.33 12.78 -3.79
CA VAL A 811 -32.23 12.71 -5.25
C VAL A 811 -31.62 11.37 -5.65
N THR A 812 -32.21 10.69 -6.62
CA THR A 812 -31.69 9.41 -7.12
C THR A 812 -31.05 9.59 -8.50
N VAL A 813 -29.93 8.93 -8.74
CA VAL A 813 -29.27 8.88 -10.05
C VAL A 813 -29.18 7.43 -10.51
N CYS A 814 -29.63 7.17 -11.74
CA CYS A 814 -29.73 5.86 -12.37
C CYS A 814 -28.67 5.72 -13.47
N PRO A 815 -27.42 5.34 -13.13
CA PRO A 815 -26.39 5.11 -14.13
C PRO A 815 -26.65 3.84 -14.95
N SER A 816 -26.23 3.87 -16.22
CA SER A 816 -26.11 2.69 -17.07
C SER A 816 -24.83 1.89 -16.73
N LEU A 817 -24.37 1.00 -17.62
CA LEU A 817 -23.15 0.22 -17.38
C LEU A 817 -21.94 1.16 -17.24
N ILE A 818 -21.37 1.21 -16.04
CA ILE A 818 -20.26 2.12 -15.73
C ILE A 818 -18.95 1.52 -16.26
N ILE A 819 -18.26 2.24 -17.15
CA ILE A 819 -16.91 1.92 -17.63
C ILE A 819 -15.94 3.04 -17.24
N GLY A 820 -14.64 2.84 -17.41
CA GLY A 820 -13.63 3.83 -17.10
C GLY A 820 -12.43 3.25 -16.33
N PRO A 821 -11.36 4.05 -16.16
CA PRO A 821 -10.16 3.66 -15.43
C PRO A 821 -10.47 3.31 -13.96
N LEU A 822 -9.86 2.24 -13.44
CA LEU A 822 -10.06 1.81 -12.05
C LEU A 822 -9.11 2.57 -11.13
N LEU A 823 -9.59 3.08 -9.98
CA LEU A 823 -8.69 3.59 -8.94
C LEU A 823 -8.29 2.48 -7.98
N GLN A 824 -9.21 1.54 -7.74
CA GLN A 824 -9.00 0.36 -6.93
C GLN A 824 -8.31 -0.76 -7.72
N SER A 825 -7.57 -1.63 -7.02
CA SER A 825 -6.88 -2.79 -7.59
C SER A 825 -7.83 -3.92 -8.02
N THR A 826 -9.07 -3.94 -7.51
CA THR A 826 -10.07 -4.97 -7.81
C THR A 826 -10.90 -4.64 -9.04
N VAL A 827 -10.99 -5.57 -9.98
CA VAL A 827 -11.89 -5.49 -11.14
C VAL A 827 -13.34 -5.70 -10.67
N ASN A 828 -14.24 -4.81 -11.09
CA ASN A 828 -15.67 -4.90 -10.76
C ASN A 828 -16.47 -5.53 -11.93
N ALA A 829 -17.72 -5.91 -11.66
CA ALA A 829 -18.58 -6.57 -12.64
C ALA A 829 -18.82 -5.78 -13.94
N SER A 830 -18.86 -4.45 -13.90
CA SER A 830 -19.08 -3.64 -15.11
C SER A 830 -17.82 -3.55 -15.96
N SER A 831 -16.63 -3.38 -15.35
CA SER A 831 -15.34 -3.44 -16.05
C SER A 831 -15.08 -4.81 -16.68
N LEU A 832 -15.54 -5.90 -16.07
CA LEU A 832 -15.44 -7.25 -16.65
C LEU A 832 -16.15 -7.38 -18.00
N VAL A 833 -17.21 -6.61 -18.26
CA VAL A 833 -17.90 -6.64 -19.57
C VAL A 833 -16.95 -6.23 -20.69
N LEU A 834 -16.21 -5.14 -20.51
CA LEU A 834 -15.25 -4.64 -21.50
C LEU A 834 -14.01 -5.53 -21.58
N LEU A 835 -13.49 -6.01 -20.45
CA LEU A 835 -12.36 -6.95 -20.41
C LEU A 835 -12.69 -8.27 -21.15
N ASN A 836 -13.88 -8.82 -20.95
CA ASN A 836 -14.31 -10.06 -21.62
C ASN A 836 -14.42 -9.89 -23.13
N LEU A 837 -14.81 -8.71 -23.62
CA LEU A 837 -14.80 -8.39 -25.05
C LEU A 837 -13.39 -8.34 -25.62
N LEU A 838 -12.43 -7.76 -24.89
CA LEU A 838 -11.03 -7.63 -25.31
C LEU A 838 -10.21 -8.92 -25.15
N LYS A 839 -10.66 -9.84 -24.29
CA LYS A 839 -10.05 -11.16 -24.12
C LYS A 839 -10.66 -12.23 -25.02
N GLY A 840 -11.77 -11.93 -25.70
CA GLY A 840 -12.51 -12.90 -26.49
C GLY A 840 -13.02 -14.04 -25.60
N ALA A 841 -13.38 -13.73 -24.35
CA ALA A 841 -13.74 -14.72 -23.32
C ALA A 841 -14.99 -15.54 -23.70
N LEU A 842 -15.80 -15.02 -24.63
CA LEU A 842 -16.92 -15.72 -25.25
C LEU A 842 -16.68 -15.80 -26.76
N GLU A 843 -16.79 -17.01 -27.32
CA GLU A 843 -16.70 -17.20 -28.77
C GLU A 843 -17.90 -16.58 -29.52
N THR A 844 -19.07 -16.62 -28.88
CA THR A 844 -20.34 -16.12 -29.41
C THR A 844 -20.97 -15.09 -28.47
N ILE A 845 -21.47 -13.97 -29.02
CA ILE A 845 -22.13 -12.91 -28.25
C ILE A 845 -23.38 -12.39 -28.98
N GLU A 846 -24.42 -12.05 -28.22
CA GLU A 846 -25.65 -11.44 -28.75
C GLU A 846 -25.44 -9.98 -29.14
N ASN A 847 -25.96 -9.56 -30.31
CA ASN A 847 -25.82 -8.20 -30.84
C ASN A 847 -26.79 -7.18 -30.22
N LYS A 848 -26.85 -7.12 -28.89
CA LYS A 848 -27.76 -6.22 -28.20
C LYS A 848 -27.24 -4.80 -28.05
N ILE A 849 -28.13 -3.82 -27.91
CA ILE A 849 -27.77 -2.47 -27.48
C ILE A 849 -27.27 -2.50 -26.02
N ARG A 850 -26.12 -1.87 -25.81
CA ARG A 850 -25.55 -1.59 -24.49
C ARG A 850 -25.60 -0.10 -24.22
N HIS A 851 -26.06 0.24 -23.03
CA HIS A 851 -25.98 1.61 -22.50
C HIS A 851 -24.78 1.71 -21.59
N VAL A 852 -23.91 2.69 -21.85
CA VAL A 852 -22.64 2.84 -21.13
C VAL A 852 -22.42 4.28 -20.70
N VAL A 853 -21.71 4.46 -19.58
CA VAL A 853 -21.36 5.76 -19.03
C VAL A 853 -19.97 5.69 -18.42
N ASP A 854 -19.19 6.76 -18.55
CA ASP A 854 -17.87 6.85 -17.90
C ASP A 854 -18.04 7.10 -16.40
N VAL A 855 -17.24 6.42 -15.57
CA VAL A 855 -17.25 6.55 -14.11
C VAL A 855 -17.01 7.98 -13.63
N ARG A 856 -16.23 8.77 -14.37
CA ARG A 856 -15.98 10.19 -14.11
C ARG A 856 -17.20 11.04 -14.42
N ASP A 857 -17.98 10.66 -15.43
CA ASP A 857 -19.24 11.32 -15.77
C ASP A 857 -20.35 10.97 -14.77
N VAL A 858 -20.34 9.76 -14.22
CA VAL A 858 -21.20 9.40 -13.08
C VAL A 858 -20.84 10.23 -11.86
N ALA A 859 -19.55 10.34 -11.52
CA ALA A 859 -19.12 11.16 -10.39
C ALA A 859 -19.52 12.64 -10.55
N SER A 860 -19.37 13.21 -11.75
CA SER A 860 -19.78 14.59 -12.04
C SER A 860 -21.31 14.77 -11.97
N ALA A 861 -22.10 13.80 -12.44
CA ALA A 861 -23.55 13.80 -12.30
C ALA A 861 -23.98 13.83 -10.84
N LEU A 862 -23.37 12.97 -10.00
CA LEU A 862 -23.67 12.86 -8.58
C LEU A 862 -23.37 14.17 -7.85
N LEU A 863 -22.20 14.78 -8.09
CA LEU A 863 -21.86 16.08 -7.50
C LEU A 863 -22.81 17.19 -8.00
N LEU A 864 -23.15 17.20 -9.29
CA LEU A 864 -24.04 18.21 -9.86
C LEU A 864 -25.42 18.19 -9.19
N VAL A 865 -26.04 17.03 -9.04
CA VAL A 865 -27.36 16.92 -8.40
C VAL A 865 -27.29 17.20 -6.89
N TYR A 866 -26.14 16.99 -6.25
CA TYR A 866 -25.92 17.42 -4.88
C TYR A 866 -25.89 18.94 -4.75
N GLU A 867 -25.15 19.63 -5.63
CA GLU A 867 -24.91 21.08 -5.53
C GLU A 867 -26.09 21.93 -6.02
N LYS A 868 -26.87 21.46 -6.99
CA LYS A 868 -27.95 22.23 -7.63
C LYS A 868 -29.23 22.23 -6.81
N PRO A 869 -29.66 23.34 -6.19
CA PRO A 869 -30.86 23.36 -5.35
C PRO A 869 -32.13 22.88 -6.08
N GLU A 870 -32.24 23.17 -7.37
CA GLU A 870 -33.35 22.78 -8.25
C GLU A 870 -33.39 21.29 -8.60
N ALA A 871 -32.34 20.51 -8.31
CA ALA A 871 -32.33 19.09 -8.57
C ALA A 871 -33.32 18.36 -7.65
N SER A 872 -34.21 17.56 -8.24
CA SER A 872 -35.24 16.82 -7.50
C SER A 872 -35.67 15.52 -8.20
N GLY A 873 -36.06 14.54 -7.38
CA GLY A 873 -36.54 13.24 -7.82
C GLY A 873 -35.44 12.38 -8.44
N ARG A 874 -35.74 11.73 -9.58
CA ARG A 874 -34.86 10.78 -10.25
C ARG A 874 -34.11 11.44 -11.41
N TYR A 875 -32.95 10.92 -11.77
CA TYR A 875 -32.17 11.32 -12.96
C TYR A 875 -31.56 10.09 -13.63
N ILE A 876 -31.72 9.96 -14.94
CA ILE A 876 -31.04 8.92 -15.72
C ILE A 876 -29.65 9.40 -16.14
N CYS A 877 -28.64 8.55 -15.97
CA CYS A 877 -27.24 8.82 -16.31
C CYS A 877 -26.75 7.74 -17.31
N ALA A 878 -27.22 7.86 -18.54
CA ALA A 878 -26.99 6.90 -19.63
C ALA A 878 -26.78 7.65 -20.95
N PRO A 879 -25.59 8.24 -21.17
CA PRO A 879 -25.35 9.15 -22.28
C PRO A 879 -25.12 8.42 -23.62
N HIS A 880 -24.59 7.20 -23.59
CA HIS A 880 -24.22 6.45 -24.78
C HIS A 880 -25.03 5.16 -24.89
N ASN A 881 -25.51 4.88 -26.10
CA ASN A 881 -26.05 3.60 -26.50
C ASN A 881 -25.29 3.08 -27.73
N ILE A 882 -25.00 1.79 -27.79
CA ILE A 882 -24.22 1.22 -28.89
C ILE A 882 -24.56 -0.27 -29.04
N LYS A 883 -24.67 -0.77 -30.28
CA LYS A 883 -24.78 -2.22 -30.50
C LYS A 883 -23.46 -2.90 -30.18
N ILE A 884 -23.51 -4.15 -29.70
CA ILE A 884 -22.29 -4.93 -29.40
C ILE A 884 -21.37 -5.04 -30.63
N SER A 885 -21.91 -5.23 -31.83
CA SER A 885 -21.14 -5.22 -33.08
C SER A 885 -20.38 -3.93 -33.30
N ASP A 886 -21.07 -2.79 -33.26
CA ASP A 886 -20.46 -1.46 -33.43
C ASP A 886 -19.40 -1.18 -32.34
N LEU A 887 -19.64 -1.61 -31.09
CA LEU A 887 -18.69 -1.51 -29.99
C LEU A 887 -17.43 -2.34 -30.27
N ILE A 888 -17.59 -3.59 -30.73
CA ILE A 888 -16.47 -4.46 -31.09
C ILE A 888 -15.68 -3.87 -32.26
N ASP A 889 -16.36 -3.33 -33.28
CA ASP A 889 -15.68 -2.74 -34.44
C ASP A 889 -14.91 -1.47 -34.06
N MET A 890 -15.46 -0.64 -33.18
CA MET A 890 -14.75 0.50 -32.62
C MET A 890 -13.53 0.06 -31.80
N LEU A 891 -13.66 -0.96 -30.95
CA LEU A 891 -12.54 -1.52 -30.20
C LEU A 891 -11.47 -2.12 -31.12
N LYS A 892 -11.84 -2.87 -32.17
CA LYS A 892 -10.91 -3.42 -33.16
C LYS A 892 -10.14 -2.34 -33.91
N ARG A 893 -10.79 -1.22 -34.26
CA ARG A 893 -10.14 -0.07 -34.89
C ARG A 893 -9.08 0.56 -33.98
N MET A 894 -9.39 0.68 -32.68
CA MET A 894 -8.50 1.29 -31.69
C MET A 894 -7.40 0.32 -31.22
N TYR A 895 -7.73 -0.97 -31.13
CA TYR A 895 -6.92 -2.01 -30.49
C TYR A 895 -6.93 -3.34 -31.26
N PRO A 896 -6.37 -3.39 -32.49
CA PRO A 896 -6.51 -4.54 -33.40
C PRO A 896 -5.85 -5.83 -32.91
N ASN A 897 -4.94 -5.75 -31.94
CA ASN A 897 -4.10 -6.89 -31.51
C ASN A 897 -4.74 -7.74 -30.39
N TYR A 898 -5.96 -7.43 -29.95
CA TYR A 898 -6.67 -8.18 -28.93
C TYR A 898 -7.61 -9.24 -29.51
N ASN A 899 -8.02 -10.19 -28.65
CA ASN A 899 -8.94 -11.25 -29.02
C ASN A 899 -10.37 -10.75 -28.84
N TYR A 900 -11.19 -10.79 -29.90
CA TYR A 900 -12.60 -10.40 -29.84
C TYR A 900 -13.50 -11.61 -30.10
N PRO A 901 -14.77 -11.59 -29.63
CA PRO A 901 -15.77 -12.60 -30.00
C PRO A 901 -15.85 -12.77 -31.52
N LYS A 902 -15.89 -14.03 -31.97
CA LYS A 902 -15.87 -14.38 -33.40
C LYS A 902 -17.26 -14.36 -34.02
N ASN A 903 -18.27 -14.78 -33.25
CA ASN A 903 -19.64 -14.91 -33.72
C ASN A 903 -20.52 -13.87 -33.01
N ILE A 904 -21.17 -13.02 -33.79
CA ILE A 904 -22.14 -12.05 -33.29
C ILE A 904 -23.53 -12.49 -33.79
N VAL A 905 -24.44 -12.76 -32.85
CA VAL A 905 -25.78 -13.29 -33.15
C VAL A 905 -26.80 -12.19 -32.99
N GLU A 906 -27.57 -11.91 -34.05
CA GLU A 906 -28.70 -10.99 -33.98
C GLU A 906 -29.78 -11.54 -33.07
N VAL A 907 -30.29 -10.69 -32.19
CA VAL A 907 -31.37 -11.02 -31.25
C VAL A 907 -32.49 -10.00 -31.39
N ASP A 908 -33.72 -10.48 -31.49
CA ASP A 908 -34.91 -9.62 -31.55
C ASP A 908 -35.45 -9.39 -30.13
N TYR A 909 -34.81 -8.48 -29.39
CA TYR A 909 -35.29 -8.01 -28.10
C TYR A 909 -35.88 -6.60 -28.22
N ASP A 910 -36.89 -6.30 -27.41
CA ASP A 910 -37.42 -4.93 -27.28
C ASP A 910 -36.42 -4.07 -26.49
N GLU A 911 -35.48 -3.45 -27.20
CA GLU A 911 -34.37 -2.73 -26.58
C GLU A 911 -34.80 -1.33 -26.12
N ALA A 912 -34.97 -1.19 -24.81
CA ALA A 912 -35.21 0.10 -24.17
C ALA A 912 -34.02 1.05 -24.41
N THR A 913 -34.30 2.27 -24.86
CA THR A 913 -33.31 3.37 -24.89
C THR A 913 -33.61 4.34 -23.77
N TYR A 914 -32.59 4.88 -23.10
CA TYR A 914 -32.80 5.81 -21.98
C TYR A 914 -32.53 7.25 -22.40
N SER A 915 -33.32 8.19 -21.90
CA SER A 915 -33.08 9.63 -22.06
C SER A 915 -32.33 10.18 -20.85
N SER A 916 -31.17 10.82 -21.10
CA SER A 916 -30.45 11.59 -20.06
C SER A 916 -30.73 13.10 -20.18
N GLU A 917 -31.79 13.52 -20.89
CA GLU A 917 -32.08 14.93 -21.15
C GLU A 917 -32.31 15.74 -19.87
N LYS A 918 -32.99 15.16 -18.87
CA LYS A 918 -33.27 15.85 -17.60
C LYS A 918 -31.97 16.22 -16.88
N LEU A 919 -31.00 15.30 -16.89
CA LEU A 919 -29.68 15.51 -16.29
C LEU A 919 -28.84 16.51 -17.11
N GLN A 920 -28.89 16.45 -18.44
CA GLN A 920 -28.23 17.42 -19.32
C GLN A 920 -28.79 18.84 -19.15
N LYS A 921 -30.12 18.99 -18.98
CA LYS A 921 -30.77 20.28 -18.73
C LYS A 921 -30.34 20.92 -17.40
N LEU A 922 -29.85 20.14 -16.43
CA LEU A 922 -29.19 20.66 -15.22
C LEU A 922 -27.75 21.18 -15.45
N GLY A 923 -27.20 20.98 -16.65
CA GLY A 923 -25.84 21.37 -17.02
C GLY A 923 -24.83 20.23 -16.99
N TRP A 924 -25.28 18.97 -16.90
CA TRP A 924 -24.38 17.82 -16.97
C TRP A 924 -23.78 17.67 -18.36
N LYS A 925 -22.47 17.48 -18.40
CA LYS A 925 -21.69 17.18 -19.62
C LYS A 925 -21.01 15.84 -19.43
N PHE A 926 -20.93 15.06 -20.50
CA PHE A 926 -20.32 13.74 -20.53
C PHE A 926 -19.30 13.63 -21.66
N ARG A 927 -18.36 12.71 -21.51
CA ARG A 927 -17.26 12.48 -22.45
C ARG A 927 -17.71 11.67 -23.65
N PRO A 928 -17.04 11.80 -24.81
CA PRO A 928 -17.20 10.86 -25.91
C PRO A 928 -16.94 9.40 -25.50
N LEU A 929 -17.70 8.48 -26.10
CA LEU A 929 -17.55 7.04 -25.83
C LEU A 929 -16.13 6.54 -26.16
N GLU A 930 -15.56 6.97 -27.28
CA GLU A 930 -14.21 6.57 -27.71
C GLU A 930 -13.14 6.92 -26.68
N GLU A 931 -13.23 8.09 -26.04
CA GLU A 931 -12.31 8.51 -24.98
C GLU A 931 -12.46 7.61 -23.74
N SER A 932 -13.71 7.33 -23.35
CA SER A 932 -14.02 6.46 -22.21
C SER A 932 -13.48 5.04 -22.40
N LEU A 933 -13.58 4.51 -23.63
CA LEU A 933 -13.04 3.20 -23.99
C LEU A 933 -11.52 3.20 -24.01
N ARG A 934 -10.89 4.22 -24.59
CA ARG A 934 -9.42 4.35 -24.62
C ARG A 934 -8.83 4.32 -23.23
N ASP A 935 -9.30 5.20 -22.35
CA ASP A 935 -8.79 5.32 -20.99
C ASP A 935 -9.03 4.05 -20.17
N SER A 936 -10.15 3.36 -20.41
CA SER A 936 -10.41 2.06 -19.80
C SER A 936 -9.38 1.02 -20.26
N VAL A 937 -9.15 0.90 -21.56
CA VAL A 937 -8.25 -0.12 -22.14
C VAL A 937 -6.79 0.14 -21.81
N GLU A 938 -6.33 1.39 -21.89
CA GLU A 938 -4.95 1.74 -21.49
C GLU A 938 -4.72 1.44 -20.02
N TYR A 939 -5.69 1.75 -19.15
CA TYR A 939 -5.60 1.37 -17.75
C TYR A 939 -5.53 -0.15 -17.58
N TYR A 940 -6.40 -0.91 -18.26
CA TYR A 940 -6.38 -2.37 -18.17
C TYR A 940 -5.05 -2.96 -18.66
N LYS A 941 -4.45 -2.38 -19.70
CA LYS A 941 -3.13 -2.76 -20.20
C LYS A 941 -2.04 -2.47 -19.17
N ALA A 942 -1.98 -1.26 -18.63
CA ALA A 942 -1.00 -0.86 -17.62
C ALA A 942 -1.11 -1.68 -16.33
N ALA A 943 -2.34 -2.07 -15.96
CA ALA A 943 -2.63 -2.90 -14.80
C ALA A 943 -2.42 -4.42 -15.04
N GLY A 944 -1.98 -4.83 -16.25
CA GLY A 944 -1.79 -6.25 -16.61
C GLY A 944 -3.09 -7.05 -16.64
N LEU A 945 -4.25 -6.39 -16.80
CA LEU A 945 -5.57 -7.02 -16.80
C LEU A 945 -5.98 -7.58 -18.16
N LEU A 946 -5.24 -7.25 -19.23
CA LEU A 946 -5.46 -7.75 -20.60
C LEU A 946 -4.50 -8.88 -21.00
N GLU A 947 -3.48 -9.11 -20.18
CA GLU A 947 -2.65 -10.32 -20.18
C GLU A 947 -3.40 -11.48 -19.50
#